data_AF-A0A374NXS4-F1
#
_entry.id   AF-A0A374NXS4-F1
#
_cell.length_a   1.000
_cell.length_b   1.000
_cell.length_c   1.000
_cell.angle_alpha   90.00
_cell.angle_beta   90.00
_cell.angle_gamma   90.00
#
_symmetry.space_group_name_H-M   'P 1'
#
loop_
_entity.id
_entity.type
_entity.pdbx_description
1 polymer ?
#
loop_
_entity_poly.entity_id
_entity_poly.type
_entity_poly.pdbx_seq_one_letter_code
_entity_poly.pdbx_strand_id
1 'polypeptide(L)'
;MKKIMKRLLTGVLTLATVFTALPVTQVHAADSVYTTTDGKAGTIVKIDNGGSEVSSFEESIMNADGQIAYCIDINTNFQSGYKNRINATERMSDDQISDVALNLEYVKQYAEKHSLSSKQVYLLEQCVVWRRLSVHLGWGYNNVRAAYDEVSEKIQSEVYENAKAFAKENKDRYDCGGYIYVGEGQDLGQFWAKLAVGDGKIQKSSSNTAITKSNDCYSLYGATYGVYSDKGCTKSVATLMTDGNGNTDTVKLRASTYYVKEIEAPKGFQLDNNVYTLTVKAGETSTLKVSDTPKVTDTLVELFKIDMETGKATAQGNASLEGAEFVWKYYDGYYTKDNLPSEPTRTWTTKTKAEKGSDNTIHYITRLADSYKVSGDSFYTQNGTICLPLGTITVEEKAAPNGYLLDGAYMQAAGSSEQIKGVYVAQITEDGELAALSGSNQYSVSDKIIRGGVRIQKRDLETKDTKPQGGATLKDTAFEIISLNDNAVLVDGKLYNKNETVKTIHTGVDGIATTAADTLPYGKYRLEESNAPEGYLTDGAKPIEFEITENGKIVDLTDEAHSIYNKIKRGDLEGVKIGDGTHKRLANVPFRITSKTTGENHIIVTDANGQFSTAADWVSHTQNTNAGENSEDGIWFGTSTPDDSKGALLYDTYTIEELRCDSNKGMTLIPAFDVIVSRNKTVIHLGTLTDDYEPEISIHTTAADKATGEKSIVAGKSVTIVDTVTLDGLTKGTKYQLKGWQMVKSENAQLLIDGEPVESDYTFTAKKSEMEVEVSYTFNASALGGKDLVTFEELYDLSNPDEPIKVAEHKDIEDDGQTVRIEERIITIHTTATDKATGEKMIVAGKEVTVIDTVTLDGLEKGTKYQLKGWEMVKSENAELLVGGERVENDLAFTATDTKMEVQITFTFNASELAGKELVTFEELYDLSNPDEPTKVAEHKDIEDDGQTVTITERIITMHTTATDKATGKKTIEAGKDVTIVDTVTLDGLEKGVKYQLKGWEMVKSENAELIVNGKRVENELTFTATDTKMEVQIAFTFNASELAGKELVTFEELYDVTNPDEPIKVAEHKDIKDKGQTVTVKEKPESPATSEEPSTPTRTGNSPKTGDNTPFAALFAMMGISAAGLIFAGYKRFRKVKKVK
;
A
#
# COMPACT_ATOMS: atom_id res chain seq x y z
N MET A 1 23.60 -26.43 -72.22
CA MET A 1 24.11 -27.80 -72.51
C MET A 1 24.96 -27.75 -73.79
N LYS A 2 25.71 -28.81 -74.14
CA LYS A 2 26.58 -28.86 -75.36
C LYS A 2 25.87 -29.59 -76.51
N LYS A 3 26.22 -29.23 -77.77
CA LYS A 3 25.92 -29.93 -79.05
C LYS A 3 24.41 -29.94 -79.42
N ILE A 4 23.99 -30.03 -80.70
CA ILE A 4 24.67 -30.19 -82.00
C ILE A 4 23.82 -29.52 -83.10
N MET A 5 24.45 -28.91 -84.13
CA MET A 5 24.28 -29.23 -85.57
C MET A 5 25.06 -28.22 -86.46
N LYS A 6 25.90 -28.71 -87.37
CA LYS A 6 26.44 -27.94 -88.51
C LYS A 6 25.72 -28.39 -89.79
N ARG A 7 25.50 -27.47 -90.74
CA ARG A 7 25.58 -27.62 -92.23
C ARG A 7 25.06 -26.33 -92.87
N LEU A 8 25.58 -25.82 -93.97
CA LEU A 8 26.79 -26.15 -94.74
C LEU A 8 27.32 -24.84 -95.37
N LEU A 9 28.64 -24.64 -95.47
CA LEU A 9 29.21 -23.42 -96.07
C LEU A 9 30.52 -23.74 -96.80
N THR A 10 30.42 -24.04 -98.10
CA THR A 10 31.57 -24.11 -99.03
C THR A 10 31.10 -23.73 -100.43
N GLY A 11 31.80 -22.80 -101.09
CA GLY A 11 31.41 -22.29 -102.40
C GLY A 11 32.40 -21.25 -102.94
N VAL A 12 33.69 -21.59 -102.94
CA VAL A 12 34.77 -20.69 -103.39
C VAL A 12 35.12 -21.00 -104.85
N LEU A 13 34.91 -20.05 -105.76
CA LEU A 13 35.86 -19.69 -106.85
C LEU A 13 35.29 -18.58 -107.74
N THR A 14 36.16 -17.68 -108.21
CA THR A 14 36.01 -16.79 -109.39
C THR A 14 34.82 -15.79 -109.40
N LEU A 15 34.90 -14.62 -110.04
CA LEU A 15 35.93 -14.10 -110.95
C LEU A 15 36.19 -12.61 -110.63
N ALA A 16 37.45 -12.20 -110.52
CA ALA A 16 37.80 -10.79 -110.39
C ALA A 16 37.93 -10.15 -111.79
N THR A 17 36.81 -9.73 -112.38
CA THR A 17 36.81 -8.95 -113.63
C THR A 17 37.19 -7.50 -113.36
N VAL A 18 38.50 -7.24 -113.39
CA VAL A 18 39.01 -5.89 -113.66
C VAL A 18 38.56 -5.50 -115.07
N PHE A 19 37.65 -4.51 -115.17
CA PHE A 19 37.41 -3.79 -116.41
C PHE A 19 37.98 -2.38 -116.29
N THR A 20 39.20 -2.21 -116.82
CA THR A 20 39.81 -0.92 -117.05
C THR A 20 39.04 -0.17 -118.15
N ALA A 21 38.32 0.88 -117.79
CA ALA A 21 37.93 1.92 -118.74
C ALA A 21 39.13 2.85 -118.93
N LEU A 22 40.01 2.50 -119.88
CA LEU A 22 41.03 3.42 -120.38
C LEU A 22 40.35 4.64 -121.05
N PRO A 23 41.00 5.82 -121.08
CA PRO A 23 40.52 6.95 -121.88
C PRO A 23 40.68 6.62 -123.37
N VAL A 24 39.67 5.99 -123.96
CA VAL A 24 39.62 5.71 -125.40
C VAL A 24 39.27 7.01 -126.12
N THR A 25 40.28 7.71 -126.63
CA THR A 25 40.10 8.78 -127.61
C THR A 25 39.73 8.20 -128.97
N GLN A 26 38.52 7.65 -129.09
CA GLN A 26 37.91 7.38 -130.39
C GLN A 26 37.38 8.69 -130.95
N VAL A 27 38.13 9.25 -131.90
CA VAL A 27 37.57 10.22 -132.85
C VAL A 27 36.50 9.47 -133.64
N HIS A 28 35.23 9.68 -133.31
CA HIS A 28 34.15 9.26 -134.16
C HIS A 28 34.28 9.99 -135.50
N ALA A 29 34.21 9.26 -136.60
CA ALA A 29 33.84 9.88 -137.86
C ALA A 29 32.44 10.48 -137.69
N ALA A 30 32.18 11.66 -138.26
CA ALA A 30 30.84 12.21 -138.27
C ALA A 30 29.96 11.30 -139.16
N ASP A 31 28.99 10.63 -138.55
CA ASP A 31 28.02 9.82 -139.29
C ASP A 31 27.24 10.76 -140.24
N SER A 32 27.49 10.64 -141.54
CA SER A 32 26.75 11.37 -142.57
C SER A 32 25.37 10.73 -142.75
N VAL A 33 24.35 11.38 -142.21
CA VAL A 33 22.96 10.92 -142.21
C VAL A 33 22.23 11.48 -143.43
N TYR A 34 21.46 10.64 -144.11
CA TYR A 34 20.60 11.07 -145.21
C TYR A 34 19.26 11.57 -144.67
N THR A 35 18.81 12.76 -145.09
CA THR A 35 17.61 13.42 -144.54
C THR A 35 16.46 13.52 -145.55
N THR A 36 15.27 13.01 -145.21
CA THR A 36 14.09 12.88 -146.09
C THR A 36 12.92 13.77 -145.67
N THR A 37 11.98 13.96 -146.60
CA THR A 37 10.67 14.60 -146.39
C THR A 37 9.56 13.55 -146.46
N ASP A 38 8.98 13.19 -145.33
CA ASP A 38 8.01 12.09 -145.24
C ASP A 38 6.57 12.62 -145.38
N GLY A 39 6.35 13.32 -146.51
CA GLY A 39 5.09 13.94 -146.89
C GLY A 39 4.87 15.35 -146.32
N LYS A 40 3.87 16.05 -146.89
CA LYS A 40 3.49 17.40 -146.47
C LYS A 40 2.89 17.40 -145.06
N ALA A 41 3.39 18.26 -144.19
CA ALA A 41 2.81 18.55 -142.89
C ALA A 41 1.59 19.48 -143.04
N GLY A 42 1.75 20.60 -143.75
CA GLY A 42 0.74 21.64 -143.98
C GLY A 42 1.42 23.00 -144.24
N THR A 43 0.65 24.07 -144.33
CA THR A 43 1.22 25.41 -144.62
C THR A 43 1.71 26.11 -143.35
N ILE A 44 2.94 26.66 -143.38
CA ILE A 44 3.47 27.59 -142.36
C ILE A 44 3.48 29.02 -142.90
N VAL A 45 3.19 29.97 -142.02
CA VAL A 45 3.19 31.41 -142.29
C VAL A 45 4.33 32.07 -141.53
N LYS A 46 5.28 32.65 -142.26
CA LYS A 46 6.37 33.47 -141.72
C LYS A 46 5.85 34.86 -141.41
N ILE A 47 5.77 35.20 -140.13
CA ILE A 47 5.24 36.49 -139.64
C ILE A 47 6.36 37.23 -138.89
N ASP A 48 6.49 38.53 -139.17
CA ASP A 48 7.46 39.40 -138.50
C ASP A 48 7.03 39.77 -137.07
N ASN A 49 7.93 40.40 -136.33
CA ASN A 49 7.66 40.87 -134.96
C ASN A 49 6.61 42.00 -134.90
N GLY A 50 6.26 42.64 -136.02
CA GLY A 50 5.17 43.62 -136.12
C GLY A 50 3.80 42.99 -136.38
N GLY A 51 3.74 41.69 -136.73
CA GLY A 51 2.52 40.95 -137.03
C GLY A 51 2.18 40.85 -138.52
N SER A 52 3.09 41.28 -139.42
CA SER A 52 2.87 41.20 -140.87
C SER A 52 3.29 39.84 -141.43
N GLU A 53 2.49 39.27 -142.34
CA GLU A 53 2.91 38.10 -143.12
C GLU A 53 3.99 38.50 -144.14
N VAL A 54 5.13 37.81 -144.08
CA VAL A 54 6.29 38.00 -144.96
C VAL A 54 6.26 37.00 -146.12
N SER A 55 5.86 35.75 -145.83
CA SER A 55 5.71 34.67 -146.80
C SER A 55 5.02 33.46 -146.17
N SER A 56 4.14 32.79 -146.92
CA SER A 56 3.63 31.45 -146.59
C SER A 56 4.28 30.39 -147.47
N PHE A 57 4.51 29.19 -146.92
CA PHE A 57 5.12 28.07 -147.64
C PHE A 57 4.63 26.71 -147.12
N GLU A 58 4.77 25.69 -147.97
CA GLU A 58 4.37 24.31 -147.68
C GLU A 58 5.45 23.58 -146.89
N GLU A 59 5.17 23.24 -145.64
CA GLU A 59 6.09 22.49 -144.79
C GLU A 59 5.92 20.97 -144.98
N SER A 60 7.02 20.23 -144.84
CA SER A 60 7.05 18.76 -144.91
C SER A 60 7.65 18.17 -143.64
N ILE A 61 7.23 16.96 -143.27
CA ILE A 61 7.77 16.29 -142.08
C ILE A 61 9.21 15.88 -142.39
N MET A 62 10.19 16.56 -141.81
CA MET A 62 11.61 16.28 -142.02
C MET A 62 12.04 15.13 -141.10
N ASN A 63 12.73 14.14 -141.65
CA ASN A 63 13.32 13.05 -140.88
C ASN A 63 14.85 12.96 -141.10
N ALA A 64 15.57 12.74 -140.00
CA ALA A 64 17.00 12.46 -139.97
C ALA A 64 17.25 11.28 -139.01
N ASP A 65 18.06 10.31 -139.40
CA ASP A 65 18.41 9.14 -138.57
C ASP A 65 17.17 8.33 -138.11
N GLY A 66 16.15 8.28 -138.98
CA GLY A 66 14.85 7.64 -138.72
C GLY A 66 13.94 8.37 -137.72
N GLN A 67 14.28 9.60 -137.33
CA GLN A 67 13.55 10.39 -136.34
C GLN A 67 13.23 11.79 -136.86
N ILE A 68 12.13 12.36 -136.35
CA ILE A 68 11.69 13.73 -136.69
C ILE A 68 12.82 14.71 -136.38
N ALA A 69 13.10 15.59 -137.34
CA ALA A 69 14.03 16.69 -137.19
C ALA A 69 13.33 17.99 -137.58
N TYR A 70 13.83 19.13 -137.09
CA TYR A 70 13.26 20.43 -137.35
C TYR A 70 14.23 21.29 -138.15
N CYS A 71 13.71 22.02 -139.12
CA CYS A 71 14.38 23.12 -139.77
C CYS A 71 14.82 24.17 -138.71
N ILE A 72 16.11 24.52 -138.61
CA ILE A 72 16.65 25.45 -137.59
C ILE A 72 17.10 26.84 -138.10
N ASP A 73 16.81 27.22 -139.34
CA ASP A 73 16.92 28.60 -139.84
C ASP A 73 15.85 28.92 -140.89
N ILE A 74 14.83 29.68 -140.49
CA ILE A 74 13.70 30.07 -141.35
C ILE A 74 14.08 31.01 -142.52
N ASN A 75 15.36 31.33 -142.68
CA ASN A 75 15.88 32.17 -143.75
C ASN A 75 16.58 31.39 -144.86
N THR A 76 16.87 30.10 -144.64
CA THR A 76 17.55 29.22 -145.60
C THR A 76 16.61 28.11 -146.08
N ASN A 77 16.56 27.85 -147.39
CA ASN A 77 15.70 26.81 -147.96
C ASN A 77 16.21 25.40 -147.63
N PHE A 78 15.31 24.47 -147.31
CA PHE A 78 15.65 23.06 -147.11
C PHE A 78 16.17 22.40 -148.41
N GLN A 79 17.14 21.50 -148.25
CA GLN A 79 17.64 20.61 -149.31
C GLN A 79 17.86 19.20 -148.73
N SER A 80 17.33 18.19 -149.40
CA SER A 80 17.51 16.77 -149.04
C SER A 80 18.85 16.26 -149.56
N GLY A 81 19.55 15.49 -148.74
CA GLY A 81 20.88 14.96 -149.05
C GLY A 81 21.55 14.37 -147.81
N TYR A 82 22.87 14.20 -147.88
CA TYR A 82 23.69 13.83 -146.72
C TYR A 82 24.04 15.07 -145.88
N LYS A 83 23.82 14.97 -144.57
CA LYS A 83 24.17 15.99 -143.57
C LYS A 83 24.97 15.35 -142.45
N ASN A 84 26.01 16.03 -141.98
CA ASN A 84 26.89 15.55 -140.91
C ASN A 84 26.27 15.88 -139.54
N ARG A 85 26.09 14.85 -138.71
CA ARG A 85 25.55 14.99 -137.35
C ARG A 85 26.64 15.49 -136.38
N ILE A 86 26.44 16.65 -135.78
CA ILE A 86 27.27 17.23 -134.71
C ILE A 86 26.43 17.43 -133.43
N ASN A 87 27.07 17.64 -132.28
CA ASN A 87 26.35 17.99 -131.05
C ASN A 87 25.82 19.42 -131.13
N ALA A 88 24.61 19.67 -130.62
CA ALA A 88 24.07 21.03 -130.60
C ALA A 88 24.93 22.02 -129.81
N THR A 89 25.68 21.58 -128.79
CA THR A 89 26.62 22.43 -128.03
C THR A 89 27.79 22.98 -128.86
N GLU A 90 28.03 22.45 -130.07
CA GLU A 90 29.03 22.97 -131.02
C GLU A 90 28.54 24.20 -131.82
N ARG A 91 27.23 24.49 -131.80
CA ARG A 91 26.61 25.63 -132.51
C ARG A 91 25.63 26.47 -131.69
N MET A 92 25.18 25.98 -130.54
CA MET A 92 24.19 26.62 -129.67
C MET A 92 24.65 26.58 -128.21
N SER A 93 24.32 27.61 -127.45
CA SER A 93 24.54 27.61 -126.00
C SER A 93 23.53 26.73 -125.26
N ASP A 94 23.88 26.27 -124.05
CA ASP A 94 23.01 25.43 -123.22
C ASP A 94 21.64 26.08 -122.95
N ASP A 95 21.58 27.41 -122.85
CA ASP A 95 20.34 28.19 -122.71
C ASP A 95 19.48 28.15 -123.96
N GLN A 96 20.07 28.21 -125.16
CA GLN A 96 19.36 28.04 -126.43
C GLN A 96 18.83 26.61 -126.59
N ILE A 97 19.67 25.61 -126.27
CA ILE A 97 19.32 24.19 -126.37
C ILE A 97 18.20 23.84 -125.39
N SER A 98 18.33 24.25 -124.12
CA SER A 98 17.34 23.96 -123.07
C SER A 98 16.00 24.63 -123.34
N ASP A 99 16.01 25.90 -123.78
CA ASP A 99 14.79 26.61 -124.12
C ASP A 99 14.07 25.96 -125.32
N VAL A 100 14.77 25.67 -126.43
CA VAL A 100 14.15 24.96 -127.58
C VAL A 100 13.63 23.58 -127.17
N ALA A 101 14.45 22.79 -126.47
CA ALA A 101 14.09 21.43 -126.06
C ALA A 101 12.89 21.37 -125.08
N LEU A 102 12.82 22.27 -124.11
CA LEU A 102 11.71 22.33 -123.16
C LEU A 102 10.43 22.88 -123.78
N ASN A 103 10.52 23.84 -124.70
CA ASN A 103 9.32 24.28 -125.43
C ASN A 103 8.76 23.13 -126.28
N LEU A 104 9.61 22.35 -126.96
CA LEU A 104 9.20 21.16 -127.72
C LEU A 104 8.58 20.07 -126.82
N GLU A 105 9.21 19.75 -125.68
CA GLU A 105 8.67 18.79 -124.72
C GLU A 105 7.31 19.24 -124.15
N TYR A 106 7.05 20.54 -124.03
CA TYR A 106 5.69 21.04 -123.74
C TYR A 106 4.71 20.77 -124.89
N VAL A 107 5.07 21.03 -126.16
CA VAL A 107 4.16 20.75 -127.31
C VAL A 107 3.78 19.26 -127.32
N LYS A 108 4.74 18.37 -127.11
CA LYS A 108 4.52 16.93 -126.95
C LYS A 108 3.60 16.61 -125.76
N GLN A 109 3.86 17.15 -124.57
CA GLN A 109 2.99 16.95 -123.39
C GLN A 109 1.60 17.60 -123.51
N TYR A 110 1.41 18.56 -124.42
CA TYR A 110 0.11 19.12 -124.78
C TYR A 110 -0.62 18.21 -125.78
N ALA A 111 0.09 17.68 -126.79
CA ALA A 111 -0.44 16.74 -127.78
C ALA A 111 -0.84 15.38 -127.17
N GLU A 112 -0.15 14.92 -126.12
CA GLU A 112 -0.57 13.73 -125.34
C GLU A 112 -1.91 13.94 -124.61
N LYS A 113 -2.36 15.20 -124.43
CA LYS A 113 -3.57 15.56 -123.67
C LYS A 113 -4.71 16.11 -124.54
N HIS A 114 -4.44 16.45 -125.80
CA HIS A 114 -5.39 17.04 -126.75
C HIS A 114 -5.33 16.30 -128.08
N SER A 115 -6.50 15.99 -128.66
CA SER A 115 -6.62 15.18 -129.88
C SER A 115 -6.15 15.88 -131.16
N LEU A 116 -4.86 16.18 -131.25
CA LEU A 116 -4.19 16.73 -132.43
C LEU A 116 -3.71 15.59 -133.35
N SER A 117 -3.70 15.82 -134.66
CA SER A 117 -3.04 14.91 -135.60
C SER A 117 -1.52 15.12 -135.61
N SER A 118 -0.75 14.08 -135.96
CA SER A 118 0.73 14.15 -136.02
C SER A 118 1.26 15.29 -136.90
N LYS A 119 0.54 15.65 -137.96
CA LYS A 119 0.82 16.82 -138.80
C LYS A 119 0.72 18.14 -138.03
N GLN A 120 -0.37 18.32 -137.29
CA GLN A 120 -0.62 19.53 -136.49
C GLN A 120 0.39 19.66 -135.34
N VAL A 121 0.80 18.52 -134.76
CA VAL A 121 1.89 18.48 -133.76
C VAL A 121 3.21 18.93 -134.40
N TYR A 122 3.61 18.35 -135.53
CA TYR A 122 4.86 18.75 -136.22
C TYR A 122 4.84 20.23 -136.64
N LEU A 123 3.72 20.76 -137.14
CA LEU A 123 3.59 22.17 -137.47
C LEU A 123 3.75 23.09 -136.24
N LEU A 124 3.20 22.70 -135.09
CA LEU A 124 3.39 23.41 -133.82
C LEU A 124 4.85 23.35 -133.35
N GLU A 125 5.49 22.17 -133.40
CA GLU A 125 6.88 21.93 -133.02
C GLU A 125 7.86 22.72 -133.89
N GLN A 126 7.70 22.65 -135.22
CA GLN A 126 8.52 23.38 -136.20
C GLN A 126 8.38 24.90 -136.04
N CYS A 127 7.17 25.40 -135.80
CA CYS A 127 6.96 26.80 -135.47
C CYS A 127 7.61 27.17 -134.12
N VAL A 128 7.52 26.31 -133.10
CA VAL A 128 8.21 26.53 -131.81
C VAL A 128 9.71 26.70 -132.01
N VAL A 129 10.38 25.80 -132.73
CA VAL A 129 11.82 25.87 -132.99
C VAL A 129 12.22 27.21 -133.59
N TRP A 130 11.53 27.64 -134.65
CA TRP A 130 11.81 28.93 -135.29
C TRP A 130 11.45 30.14 -134.41
N ARG A 131 10.34 30.12 -133.67
CA ARG A 131 9.97 31.19 -132.74
C ARG A 131 11.01 31.36 -131.62
N ARG A 132 11.51 30.26 -131.06
CA ARG A 132 12.55 30.28 -130.00
C ARG A 132 13.90 30.73 -130.57
N LEU A 133 14.36 30.14 -131.67
CA LEU A 133 15.63 30.52 -132.28
C LEU A 133 15.63 31.96 -132.81
N SER A 134 14.49 32.46 -133.33
CA SER A 134 14.33 33.88 -133.71
C SER A 134 14.50 34.84 -132.52
N VAL A 135 14.07 34.45 -131.31
CA VAL A 135 14.30 35.24 -130.08
C VAL A 135 15.78 35.27 -129.71
N HIS A 136 16.47 34.13 -129.76
CA HIS A 136 17.89 34.04 -129.38
C HIS A 136 18.86 34.59 -130.41
N LEU A 137 18.53 34.49 -131.70
CA LEU A 137 19.40 34.86 -132.84
C LEU A 137 18.96 36.16 -133.54
N GLY A 138 17.88 36.78 -133.08
CA GLY A 138 17.48 38.14 -133.48
C GLY A 138 16.85 38.27 -134.87
N TRP A 139 16.39 37.18 -135.49
CA TRP A 139 15.89 37.19 -136.88
C TRP A 139 14.64 38.05 -137.10
N GLY A 140 13.84 38.32 -136.06
CA GLY A 140 12.66 39.18 -136.15
C GLY A 140 11.35 38.46 -136.55
N TYR A 141 11.28 37.13 -136.43
CA TYR A 141 10.13 36.29 -136.80
C TYR A 141 9.56 35.51 -135.59
N ASN A 142 9.40 36.18 -134.45
CA ASN A 142 8.93 35.54 -133.20
C ASN A 142 7.45 35.12 -133.25
N ASN A 143 6.73 35.49 -134.31
CA ASN A 143 5.29 35.29 -134.50
C ASN A 143 4.94 34.19 -135.52
N VAL A 144 5.93 33.49 -136.09
CA VAL A 144 5.75 32.36 -137.03
C VAL A 144 4.71 31.36 -136.52
N ARG A 145 3.82 30.91 -137.40
CA ARG A 145 2.67 30.07 -137.04
C ARG A 145 2.29 29.13 -138.19
N ALA A 146 1.58 28.05 -137.87
CA ALA A 146 0.84 27.30 -138.88
C ALA A 146 -0.29 28.17 -139.48
N ALA A 147 -0.79 27.79 -140.65
CA ALA A 147 -2.06 28.31 -141.16
C ALA A 147 -3.22 27.99 -140.20
N TYR A 148 -4.23 28.87 -140.11
CA TYR A 148 -5.27 28.79 -139.07
C TYR A 148 -6.35 27.74 -139.33
N ASP A 149 -6.44 27.27 -140.57
CA ASP A 149 -7.21 26.10 -141.01
C ASP A 149 -6.50 24.78 -140.66
N GLU A 150 -5.17 24.73 -140.74
CA GLU A 150 -4.37 23.59 -140.25
C GLU A 150 -4.38 23.51 -138.71
N VAL A 151 -4.09 24.62 -138.01
CA VAL A 151 -4.13 24.70 -136.53
C VAL A 151 -4.76 26.02 -136.08
N SER A 152 -5.91 25.95 -135.40
CA SER A 152 -6.64 27.16 -134.99
C SER A 152 -5.80 28.11 -134.12
N GLU A 153 -5.98 29.41 -134.32
CA GLU A 153 -5.29 30.49 -133.59
C GLU A 153 -5.26 30.27 -132.06
N LYS A 154 -6.40 29.87 -131.48
CA LYS A 154 -6.52 29.60 -130.03
C LYS A 154 -5.50 28.56 -129.54
N ILE A 155 -5.38 27.43 -130.25
CA ILE A 155 -4.46 26.34 -129.90
C ILE A 155 -3.02 26.84 -130.04
N GLN A 156 -2.69 27.54 -131.12
CA GLN A 156 -1.35 28.07 -131.33
C GLN A 156 -0.95 29.07 -130.24
N SER A 157 -1.83 30.03 -129.89
CA SER A 157 -1.58 31.01 -128.83
C SER A 157 -1.41 30.36 -127.45
N GLU A 158 -2.25 29.38 -127.11
CA GLU A 158 -2.15 28.63 -125.85
C GLU A 158 -0.83 27.85 -125.77
N VAL A 159 -0.52 27.07 -126.81
CA VAL A 159 0.68 26.22 -126.85
C VAL A 159 1.96 27.05 -126.75
N TYR A 160 2.09 28.15 -127.51
CA TYR A 160 3.35 28.90 -127.57
C TYR A 160 3.67 29.70 -126.30
N GLU A 161 2.68 30.28 -125.61
CA GLU A 161 2.94 30.98 -124.34
C GLU A 161 3.10 29.99 -123.18
N ASN A 162 2.35 28.89 -123.14
CA ASN A 162 2.52 27.87 -122.10
C ASN A 162 3.84 27.10 -122.25
N ALA A 163 4.31 26.82 -123.48
CA ALA A 163 5.62 26.20 -123.72
C ALA A 163 6.78 27.05 -123.18
N LYS A 164 6.69 28.36 -123.40
CA LYS A 164 7.64 29.39 -122.94
C LYS A 164 7.62 29.54 -121.41
N ALA A 165 6.44 29.44 -120.77
CA ALA A 165 6.33 29.39 -119.32
C ALA A 165 6.93 28.10 -118.74
N PHE A 166 6.56 26.95 -119.31
CA PHE A 166 7.07 25.62 -118.92
C PHE A 166 8.59 25.55 -119.01
N ALA A 167 9.20 26.04 -120.10
CA ALA A 167 10.66 26.05 -120.25
C ALA A 167 11.36 26.87 -119.17
N LYS A 168 10.81 28.04 -118.82
CA LYS A 168 11.32 28.88 -117.73
C LYS A 168 11.23 28.19 -116.36
N GLU A 169 10.14 27.47 -116.09
CA GLU A 169 9.90 26.79 -114.81
C GLU A 169 10.61 25.43 -114.66
N ASN A 170 11.07 24.85 -115.77
CA ASN A 170 11.62 23.49 -115.80
C ASN A 170 13.09 23.40 -116.21
N LYS A 171 13.79 24.54 -116.40
CA LYS A 171 15.21 24.59 -116.80
C LYS A 171 16.10 23.64 -116.00
N ASP A 172 16.05 23.71 -114.67
CA ASP A 172 16.89 22.88 -113.79
C ASP A 172 16.31 21.47 -113.53
N ARG A 173 15.13 21.17 -114.07
CA ARG A 173 14.37 19.92 -113.83
C ARG A 173 14.58 18.85 -114.90
N TYR A 174 15.18 19.19 -116.03
CA TYR A 174 15.42 18.29 -117.16
C TYR A 174 16.90 18.31 -117.56
N ASP A 175 17.36 17.23 -118.17
CA ASP A 175 18.60 17.17 -118.93
C ASP A 175 18.27 17.39 -120.40
N CYS A 176 18.65 18.57 -120.90
CA CYS A 176 18.38 19.00 -122.26
C CYS A 176 19.58 18.70 -123.18
N GLY A 177 19.32 18.49 -124.46
CA GLY A 177 20.37 18.27 -125.46
C GLY A 177 19.82 18.28 -126.87
N GLY A 178 20.72 18.17 -127.85
CA GLY A 178 20.35 18.08 -129.26
C GLY A 178 21.49 17.64 -130.18
N TYR A 179 21.13 17.35 -131.42
CA TYR A 179 22.05 17.18 -132.54
C TYR A 179 21.69 18.13 -133.66
N ILE A 180 22.69 18.73 -134.31
CA ILE A 180 22.52 19.53 -135.52
C ILE A 180 23.09 18.76 -136.71
N TYR A 181 22.37 18.80 -137.84
CA TYR A 181 22.69 18.10 -139.07
C TYR A 181 23.09 19.13 -140.13
N VAL A 182 24.40 19.24 -140.35
CA VAL A 182 25.01 20.29 -141.19
C VAL A 182 25.30 19.78 -142.60
N GLY A 183 24.92 20.53 -143.63
CA GLY A 183 25.20 20.18 -145.03
C GLY A 183 24.71 21.24 -146.01
N GLU A 184 24.34 20.84 -147.23
CA GLU A 184 23.78 21.76 -148.23
C GLU A 184 22.32 22.15 -147.87
N GLY A 185 21.93 23.39 -148.16
CA GLY A 185 20.65 23.98 -147.73
C GLY A 185 20.56 24.21 -146.22
N GLN A 186 19.34 24.28 -145.69
CA GLN A 186 19.10 24.54 -144.26
C GLN A 186 19.65 23.43 -143.36
N ASP A 187 20.29 23.78 -142.25
CA ASP A 187 20.60 22.85 -141.16
C ASP A 187 19.30 22.34 -140.52
N LEU A 188 19.31 21.07 -140.07
CA LEU A 188 18.24 20.51 -139.25
C LEU A 188 18.73 20.32 -137.80
N GLY A 189 17.81 20.41 -136.84
CA GLY A 189 18.06 20.14 -135.42
C GLY A 189 17.11 19.10 -134.86
N GLN A 190 17.65 18.20 -134.06
CA GLN A 190 16.90 17.33 -133.15
C GLN A 190 17.19 17.77 -131.72
N PHE A 191 16.15 17.84 -130.89
CA PHE A 191 16.26 18.30 -129.50
C PHE A 191 15.48 17.37 -128.58
N TRP A 192 15.97 17.19 -127.36
CA TRP A 192 15.28 16.43 -126.30
C TRP A 192 15.41 17.13 -124.96
N ALA A 193 14.36 17.07 -124.15
CA ALA A 193 14.43 17.32 -122.72
C ALA A 193 14.04 16.02 -122.01
N LYS A 194 14.96 15.44 -121.22
CA LYS A 194 14.70 14.24 -120.42
C LYS A 194 14.48 14.66 -118.98
N LEU A 195 13.37 14.27 -118.35
CA LEU A 195 13.13 14.61 -116.95
C LEU A 195 14.32 14.13 -116.10
N ALA A 196 14.86 15.01 -115.26
CA ALA A 196 16.07 14.76 -114.47
C ALA A 196 15.83 14.94 -112.96
N VAL A 197 14.56 15.12 -112.54
CA VAL A 197 14.14 15.19 -111.13
C VAL A 197 13.14 14.09 -110.77
N GLY A 198 13.26 13.58 -109.55
CA GLY A 198 12.28 12.74 -108.88
C GLY A 198 11.84 13.36 -107.56
N ASP A 199 11.05 12.61 -106.80
CA ASP A 199 10.57 13.03 -105.49
C ASP A 199 11.16 12.13 -104.40
N GLY A 200 11.80 12.72 -103.39
CA GLY A 200 12.32 12.03 -102.22
C GLY A 200 11.40 12.21 -101.02
N LYS A 201 11.17 11.15 -100.23
CA LYS A 201 10.50 11.25 -98.91
C LYS A 201 11.04 10.21 -97.93
N ILE A 202 10.70 10.37 -96.66
CA ILE A 202 11.10 9.48 -95.57
C ILE A 202 9.84 8.87 -94.93
N GLN A 203 9.94 7.61 -94.52
CA GLN A 203 8.97 6.92 -93.68
C GLN A 203 9.69 6.33 -92.46
N LYS A 204 9.41 6.92 -91.29
CA LYS A 204 9.91 6.56 -89.98
C LYS A 204 8.97 5.58 -89.27
N SER A 205 9.51 4.68 -88.46
CA SER A 205 8.72 3.80 -87.57
C SER A 205 9.47 3.54 -86.26
N SER A 206 8.76 3.09 -85.23
CA SER A 206 9.42 2.54 -84.03
C SER A 206 10.15 1.22 -84.37
N SER A 207 11.39 1.05 -83.92
CA SER A 207 12.10 -0.23 -84.03
C SER A 207 11.53 -1.31 -83.10
N ASN A 208 10.76 -0.91 -82.09
CA ASN A 208 10.06 -1.83 -81.18
C ASN A 208 8.64 -1.34 -80.89
N THR A 209 7.69 -1.71 -81.76
CA THR A 209 6.28 -1.35 -81.62
C THR A 209 5.58 -1.97 -80.41
N ALA A 210 6.16 -2.98 -79.75
CA ALA A 210 5.60 -3.55 -78.52
C ALA A 210 5.80 -2.64 -77.29
N ILE A 211 6.65 -1.62 -77.40
CA ILE A 211 6.89 -0.57 -76.41
C ILE A 211 6.01 0.66 -76.68
N THR A 212 5.84 1.03 -77.96
CA THR A 212 5.29 2.36 -78.33
C THR A 212 3.87 2.34 -78.88
N LYS A 213 3.28 1.16 -79.14
CA LYS A 213 1.92 1.06 -79.68
C LYS A 213 0.91 1.48 -78.62
N SER A 214 0.06 2.46 -78.96
CA SER A 214 -1.02 2.97 -78.09
C SER A 214 -0.53 3.63 -76.79
N ASN A 215 0.73 4.08 -76.75
CA ASN A 215 1.30 4.81 -75.62
C ASN A 215 1.67 6.24 -76.02
N ASP A 216 0.88 7.21 -75.57
CA ASP A 216 1.01 8.63 -75.90
C ASP A 216 2.27 9.30 -75.31
N CYS A 217 3.07 8.57 -74.51
CA CYS A 217 4.42 9.01 -74.15
C CYS A 217 5.38 9.03 -75.36
N TYR A 218 5.07 8.26 -76.41
CA TYR A 218 5.83 8.20 -77.66
C TYR A 218 5.09 8.90 -78.80
N SER A 219 5.82 9.51 -79.73
CA SER A 219 5.24 10.01 -80.99
C SER A 219 6.18 9.82 -82.17
N LEU A 220 5.64 9.65 -83.37
CA LEU A 220 6.40 9.73 -84.62
C LEU A 220 6.36 11.13 -85.25
N TYR A 221 5.56 12.06 -84.70
CA TYR A 221 5.48 13.45 -85.17
C TYR A 221 6.71 14.26 -84.77
N GLY A 222 7.18 15.13 -85.68
CA GLY A 222 8.19 16.14 -85.36
C GLY A 222 9.65 15.69 -85.47
N ALA A 223 9.92 14.47 -85.94
CA ALA A 223 11.30 14.03 -86.22
C ALA A 223 11.85 14.83 -87.40
N THR A 224 13.02 15.47 -87.26
CA THR A 224 13.59 16.33 -88.30
C THR A 224 14.81 15.71 -88.96
N TYR A 225 14.76 15.63 -90.30
CA TYR A 225 15.80 15.03 -91.13
C TYR A 225 16.40 16.06 -92.08
N GLY A 226 17.73 16.19 -92.06
CA GLY A 226 18.47 16.90 -93.10
C GLY A 226 18.73 15.98 -94.29
N VAL A 227 18.50 16.48 -95.50
CA VAL A 227 18.87 15.83 -96.76
C VAL A 227 20.04 16.61 -97.36
N TYR A 228 21.14 15.92 -97.67
CA TYR A 228 22.43 16.50 -98.00
C TYR A 228 22.97 16.00 -99.34
N SER A 229 23.65 16.87 -100.07
CA SER A 229 24.33 16.54 -101.33
C SER A 229 25.72 15.90 -101.15
N ASP A 230 26.23 15.82 -99.92
CA ASP A 230 27.55 15.29 -99.58
C ASP A 230 27.50 14.30 -98.41
N LYS A 231 28.43 13.34 -98.38
CA LYS A 231 28.52 12.32 -97.32
C LYS A 231 28.90 12.89 -95.95
N GLY A 232 29.45 14.11 -95.89
CA GLY A 232 29.78 14.79 -94.65
C GLY A 232 28.58 15.47 -93.98
N CYS A 233 27.40 15.47 -94.62
CA CYS A 233 26.21 16.20 -94.18
C CYS A 233 26.49 17.70 -93.96
N THR A 234 27.26 18.31 -94.87
CA THR A 234 27.67 19.74 -94.78
C THR A 234 26.87 20.65 -95.72
N LYS A 235 26.32 20.11 -96.81
CA LYS A 235 25.60 20.83 -97.88
C LYS A 235 24.15 20.36 -97.94
N SER A 236 23.34 20.86 -97.01
CA SER A 236 21.90 20.60 -96.99
C SER A 236 21.24 21.11 -98.27
N VAL A 237 20.33 20.31 -98.81
CA VAL A 237 19.46 20.65 -99.96
C VAL A 237 17.98 20.67 -99.59
N ALA A 238 17.61 20.04 -98.47
CA ALA A 238 16.27 20.07 -97.91
C ALA A 238 16.28 19.69 -96.42
N THR A 239 15.25 20.10 -95.69
CA THR A 239 14.89 19.54 -94.38
C THR A 239 13.48 18.98 -94.48
N LEU A 240 13.26 17.82 -93.90
CA LEU A 240 11.96 17.13 -93.86
C LEU A 240 11.55 16.88 -92.40
N MET A 241 10.26 16.99 -92.11
CA MET A 241 9.68 16.69 -90.80
C MET A 241 8.59 15.62 -90.93
N THR A 242 8.47 14.72 -89.96
CA THR A 242 7.47 13.65 -89.97
C THR A 242 6.11 14.05 -89.41
N ASP A 243 5.05 13.53 -90.02
CA ASP A 243 3.68 13.55 -89.51
C ASP A 243 3.48 12.53 -88.37
N GLY A 244 2.29 12.51 -87.77
CA GLY A 244 1.95 11.56 -86.69
C GLY A 244 1.97 10.08 -87.12
N ASN A 245 1.99 9.80 -88.43
CA ASN A 245 2.11 8.47 -89.02
C ASN A 245 3.57 8.15 -89.42
N GLY A 246 4.54 9.01 -89.10
CA GLY A 246 5.95 8.85 -89.41
C GLY A 246 6.36 9.18 -90.86
N ASN A 247 5.46 9.74 -91.69
CA ASN A 247 5.74 10.07 -93.08
C ASN A 247 6.14 11.54 -93.22
N THR A 248 7.07 11.85 -94.11
CA THR A 248 7.34 13.24 -94.51
C THR A 248 6.57 13.60 -95.78
N ASP A 249 6.43 14.90 -96.02
CA ASP A 249 6.17 15.42 -97.37
C ASP A 249 7.25 14.96 -98.37
N THR A 250 6.92 15.06 -99.66
CA THR A 250 7.84 14.81 -100.77
C THR A 250 8.62 16.07 -101.14
N VAL A 251 9.94 15.97 -101.21
CA VAL A 251 10.81 17.02 -101.77
C VAL A 251 11.33 16.64 -103.16
N LYS A 252 11.24 17.57 -104.10
CA LYS A 252 11.66 17.38 -105.49
C LYS A 252 13.18 17.59 -105.61
N LEU A 253 13.90 16.58 -106.08
CA LEU A 253 15.36 16.52 -106.11
C LEU A 253 15.86 16.00 -107.46
N ARG A 254 17.05 16.43 -107.91
CA ARG A 254 17.67 15.90 -109.14
C ARG A 254 18.11 14.45 -108.95
N ALA A 255 18.06 13.64 -110.01
CA ALA A 255 18.35 12.21 -109.94
C ALA A 255 19.81 11.97 -109.52
N SER A 256 20.01 11.50 -108.29
CA SER A 256 21.31 11.34 -107.62
C SER A 256 21.14 10.56 -106.31
N THR A 257 22.27 10.20 -105.67
CA THR A 257 22.27 9.70 -104.29
C THR A 257 22.51 10.84 -103.32
N TYR A 258 21.54 11.08 -102.44
CA TYR A 258 21.62 12.01 -101.33
C TYR A 258 21.92 11.27 -100.02
N TYR A 259 22.44 12.02 -99.05
CA TYR A 259 22.69 11.53 -97.70
C TYR A 259 21.65 12.10 -96.75
N VAL A 260 21.07 11.27 -95.89
CA VAL A 260 19.99 11.66 -94.98
C VAL A 260 20.44 11.38 -93.55
N LYS A 261 20.33 12.37 -92.67
CA LYS A 261 20.65 12.23 -91.24
C LYS A 261 19.55 12.85 -90.41
N GLU A 262 19.21 12.23 -89.29
CA GLU A 262 18.38 12.87 -88.29
C GLU A 262 19.14 14.00 -87.58
N ILE A 263 18.39 15.06 -87.26
CA ILE A 263 18.83 16.26 -86.55
C ILE A 263 18.19 16.29 -85.16
N GLU A 264 16.90 15.94 -85.07
CA GLU A 264 16.10 15.93 -83.83
C GLU A 264 15.16 14.72 -83.85
N ALA A 265 15.23 13.88 -82.81
CA ALA A 265 14.32 12.76 -82.61
C ALA A 265 12.94 13.23 -82.10
N PRO A 266 11.85 12.52 -82.42
CA PRO A 266 10.54 12.85 -81.90
C PRO A 266 10.39 12.36 -80.45
N LYS A 267 9.34 12.86 -79.78
CA LYS A 267 9.02 12.55 -78.37
C LYS A 267 9.12 11.05 -78.06
N GLY A 268 9.93 10.71 -77.06
CA GLY A 268 10.12 9.34 -76.58
C GLY A 268 11.12 8.49 -77.35
N PHE A 269 11.80 9.01 -78.38
CA PHE A 269 12.77 8.25 -79.18
C PHE A 269 14.20 8.77 -79.06
N GLN A 270 15.17 7.85 -79.19
CA GLN A 270 16.60 8.15 -79.18
C GLN A 270 17.07 8.64 -80.55
N LEU A 271 18.00 9.60 -80.57
CA LEU A 271 18.48 10.22 -81.80
C LEU A 271 19.19 9.22 -82.73
N ASP A 272 18.65 9.05 -83.94
CA ASP A 272 19.27 8.20 -84.95
C ASP A 272 20.52 8.86 -85.54
N ASN A 273 21.67 8.48 -84.99
CA ASN A 273 22.97 9.01 -85.38
C ASN A 273 23.51 8.44 -86.71
N ASN A 274 22.78 7.54 -87.38
CA ASN A 274 23.18 6.98 -88.67
C ASN A 274 23.02 8.00 -89.82
N VAL A 275 23.87 7.85 -90.85
CA VAL A 275 23.74 8.57 -92.12
C VAL A 275 23.29 7.59 -93.20
N TYR A 276 22.04 7.74 -93.63
CA TYR A 276 21.40 6.93 -94.66
C TYR A 276 21.67 7.46 -96.07
N THR A 277 21.39 6.64 -97.07
CA THR A 277 21.43 7.04 -98.50
C THR A 277 20.05 6.96 -99.13
N LEU A 278 19.64 8.06 -99.76
CA LEU A 278 18.41 8.15 -100.55
C LEU A 278 18.78 8.38 -102.03
N THR A 279 18.72 7.32 -102.84
CA THR A 279 18.91 7.42 -104.29
C THR A 279 17.59 7.81 -104.96
N VAL A 280 17.53 9.06 -105.43
CA VAL A 280 16.42 9.61 -106.20
C VAL A 280 16.64 9.29 -107.68
N LYS A 281 15.59 8.83 -108.37
CA LYS A 281 15.59 8.66 -109.83
C LYS A 281 14.59 9.61 -110.45
N ALA A 282 14.80 10.00 -111.71
CA ALA A 282 13.86 10.86 -112.42
C ALA A 282 12.47 10.22 -112.55
N GLY A 283 11.42 11.01 -112.31
CA GLY A 283 10.01 10.59 -112.45
C GLY A 283 9.48 9.59 -111.40
N GLU A 284 10.32 9.04 -110.52
CA GLU A 284 9.91 8.12 -109.45
C GLU A 284 9.83 8.85 -108.08
N THR A 285 8.97 8.34 -107.19
CA THR A 285 8.97 8.73 -105.76
C THR A 285 9.80 7.74 -104.94
N SER A 286 11.00 8.15 -104.54
CA SER A 286 11.94 7.36 -103.75
C SER A 286 11.65 7.55 -102.25
N THR A 287 11.30 6.45 -101.57
CA THR A 287 11.00 6.46 -100.12
C THR A 287 12.13 5.78 -99.33
N LEU A 288 12.85 6.55 -98.52
CA LEU A 288 13.76 6.02 -97.51
C LEU A 288 12.93 5.52 -96.31
N LYS A 289 13.24 4.33 -95.78
CA LYS A 289 12.66 3.81 -94.53
C LYS A 289 13.72 3.78 -93.44
N VAL A 290 13.36 4.29 -92.26
CA VAL A 290 14.24 4.44 -91.07
C VAL A 290 13.46 4.11 -89.80
N SER A 291 14.15 3.87 -88.69
CA SER A 291 13.50 3.47 -87.44
C SER A 291 14.29 3.71 -86.18
N ASP A 292 13.65 4.33 -85.19
CA ASP A 292 14.31 4.72 -83.94
C ASP A 292 14.13 3.69 -82.85
N THR A 293 15.11 3.64 -81.95
CA THR A 293 14.97 2.98 -80.65
C THR A 293 14.14 3.86 -79.70
N PRO A 294 12.99 3.39 -79.19
CA PRO A 294 12.26 4.12 -78.17
C PRO A 294 13.03 4.15 -76.85
N LYS A 295 13.04 5.29 -76.17
CA LYS A 295 13.61 5.45 -74.83
C LYS A 295 12.88 4.52 -73.85
N VAL A 296 13.64 3.79 -73.05
CA VAL A 296 13.17 2.93 -71.96
C VAL A 296 14.16 3.01 -70.80
N THR A 297 13.75 2.55 -69.62
CA THR A 297 14.67 2.36 -68.50
C THR A 297 14.85 0.87 -68.20
N ASP A 298 16.10 0.44 -68.03
CA ASP A 298 16.47 -0.86 -67.46
C ASP A 298 16.76 -0.76 -65.94
N THR A 299 16.67 0.46 -65.37
CA THR A 299 16.71 0.72 -63.94
C THR A 299 15.37 0.37 -63.31
N LEU A 300 15.17 -0.93 -63.08
CA LEU A 300 13.96 -1.49 -62.47
C LEU A 300 13.93 -1.25 -60.95
N VAL A 301 12.74 -1.27 -60.36
CA VAL A 301 12.53 -1.18 -58.91
C VAL A 301 12.83 -2.53 -58.24
N GLU A 302 13.58 -2.48 -57.13
CA GLU A 302 13.92 -3.62 -56.29
C GLU A 302 13.40 -3.42 -54.86
N LEU A 303 12.73 -4.46 -54.34
CA LEU A 303 12.10 -4.45 -53.02
C LEU A 303 12.82 -5.43 -52.09
N PHE A 304 13.20 -4.98 -50.90
CA PHE A 304 13.95 -5.72 -49.89
C PHE A 304 13.07 -5.94 -48.66
N LYS A 305 12.58 -7.16 -48.44
CA LYS A 305 11.72 -7.48 -47.29
C LYS A 305 12.53 -7.48 -46.00
N ILE A 306 12.02 -6.78 -44.98
CA ILE A 306 12.60 -6.73 -43.64
C ILE A 306 11.52 -6.92 -42.57
N ASP A 307 11.97 -7.39 -41.40
CA ASP A 307 11.19 -7.41 -40.18
C ASP A 307 11.07 -5.98 -39.60
N MET A 308 9.84 -5.50 -39.38
CA MET A 308 9.56 -4.12 -38.97
C MET A 308 10.06 -3.79 -37.55
N GLU A 309 10.10 -4.77 -36.64
CA GLU A 309 10.40 -4.53 -35.22
C GLU A 309 11.91 -4.51 -34.94
N THR A 310 12.66 -5.35 -35.65
CA THR A 310 14.13 -5.42 -35.54
C THR A 310 14.86 -4.58 -36.61
N GLY A 311 14.17 -4.19 -37.68
CA GLY A 311 14.72 -3.42 -38.81
C GLY A 311 15.69 -4.22 -39.70
N LYS A 312 15.57 -5.55 -39.74
CA LYS A 312 16.57 -6.45 -40.35
C LYS A 312 16.00 -7.33 -41.46
N ALA A 313 16.85 -7.70 -42.40
CA ALA A 313 16.59 -8.75 -43.41
C ALA A 313 16.72 -10.17 -42.82
N THR A 314 16.22 -10.38 -41.61
CA THR A 314 16.22 -11.66 -40.90
C THR A 314 14.86 -11.82 -40.24
N ALA A 315 14.17 -12.92 -40.52
CA ALA A 315 12.87 -13.19 -39.94
C ALA A 315 12.99 -13.45 -38.44
N GLN A 316 11.97 -13.08 -37.67
CA GLN A 316 11.86 -13.51 -36.27
C GLN A 316 11.32 -14.93 -36.17
N GLY A 317 11.83 -15.70 -35.21
CA GLY A 317 11.30 -17.01 -34.88
C GLY A 317 11.32 -18.00 -36.04
N ASN A 318 10.18 -18.66 -36.28
CA ASN A 318 9.97 -19.57 -37.41
C ASN A 318 9.21 -18.91 -38.59
N ALA A 319 9.11 -17.58 -38.60
CA ALA A 319 8.56 -16.85 -39.74
C ALA A 319 9.54 -16.84 -40.92
N SER A 320 9.08 -16.34 -42.08
CA SER A 320 9.88 -16.17 -43.28
C SER A 320 9.70 -14.76 -43.83
N LEU A 321 10.73 -14.23 -44.51
CA LEU A 321 10.64 -13.03 -45.35
C LEU A 321 10.57 -13.40 -46.85
N GLU A 322 10.67 -14.69 -47.19
CA GLU A 322 10.45 -15.26 -48.53
C GLU A 322 8.97 -15.60 -48.76
N GLY A 323 8.48 -15.38 -49.98
CA GLY A 323 7.12 -15.73 -50.40
C GLY A 323 6.10 -14.60 -50.35
N ALA A 324 6.49 -13.40 -49.90
CA ALA A 324 5.65 -12.21 -49.91
C ALA A 324 5.29 -11.82 -51.35
N GLU A 325 4.00 -11.63 -51.67
CA GLU A 325 3.54 -11.33 -53.03
C GLU A 325 3.31 -9.82 -53.26
N PHE A 326 3.88 -9.32 -54.35
CA PHE A 326 3.76 -7.92 -54.78
C PHE A 326 3.06 -7.84 -56.14
N VAL A 327 2.05 -6.98 -56.24
CA VAL A 327 1.33 -6.67 -57.48
C VAL A 327 1.92 -5.42 -58.08
N TRP A 328 2.37 -5.53 -59.33
CA TRP A 328 2.92 -4.46 -60.14
C TRP A 328 1.95 -4.16 -61.27
N LYS A 329 1.66 -2.88 -61.52
CA LYS A 329 0.77 -2.44 -62.60
C LYS A 329 1.48 -1.36 -63.40
N TYR A 330 1.52 -1.53 -64.72
CA TYR A 330 2.09 -0.55 -65.64
C TYR A 330 0.99 0.08 -66.49
N TYR A 331 1.12 1.39 -66.73
CA TYR A 331 0.15 2.23 -67.42
C TYR A 331 0.84 3.06 -68.51
N ASP A 332 0.29 3.04 -69.72
CA ASP A 332 0.70 3.92 -70.81
C ASP A 332 0.24 5.36 -70.53
N GLY A 333 1.15 6.23 -70.10
CA GLY A 333 0.86 7.62 -69.73
C GLY A 333 1.44 8.03 -68.38
N TYR A 334 1.47 9.34 -68.11
CA TYR A 334 2.00 9.91 -66.87
C TYR A 334 0.87 10.19 -65.87
N TYR A 335 0.82 9.40 -64.80
CA TYR A 335 -0.24 9.43 -63.79
C TYR A 335 0.34 9.62 -62.38
N THR A 336 -0.47 10.16 -61.48
CA THR A 336 -0.22 10.26 -60.04
C THR A 336 -1.22 9.37 -59.30
N LYS A 337 -0.99 9.13 -57.99
CA LYS A 337 -1.85 8.26 -57.17
C LYS A 337 -3.34 8.64 -57.19
N ASP A 338 -3.65 9.90 -57.46
CA ASP A 338 -5.02 10.46 -57.49
C ASP A 338 -5.71 10.37 -58.86
N ASN A 339 -5.00 10.06 -59.95
CA ASN A 339 -5.56 9.98 -61.31
C ASN A 339 -5.17 8.73 -62.11
N LEU A 340 -4.70 7.67 -61.44
CA LEU A 340 -4.46 6.36 -62.04
C LEU A 340 -5.72 5.80 -62.73
N PRO A 341 -5.62 5.27 -63.97
CA PRO A 341 -6.69 4.51 -64.59
C PRO A 341 -7.08 3.27 -63.79
N SER A 342 -8.35 2.83 -63.90
CA SER A 342 -8.80 1.59 -63.26
C SER A 342 -8.16 0.34 -63.88
N GLU A 343 -8.02 0.33 -65.21
CA GLU A 343 -7.42 -0.76 -65.97
C GLU A 343 -5.95 -0.43 -66.29
N PRO A 344 -4.99 -1.27 -65.91
CA PRO A 344 -3.58 -1.14 -66.29
C PRO A 344 -3.29 -1.75 -67.66
N THR A 345 -2.30 -1.21 -68.37
CA THR A 345 -1.79 -1.78 -69.63
C THR A 345 -1.20 -3.18 -69.43
N ARG A 346 -0.46 -3.39 -68.33
CA ARG A 346 0.07 -4.70 -67.93
C ARG A 346 0.04 -4.87 -66.42
N THR A 347 -0.15 -6.11 -65.97
CA THR A 347 -0.07 -6.50 -64.56
C THR A 347 0.89 -7.66 -64.38
N TRP A 348 1.72 -7.60 -63.33
CA TRP A 348 2.57 -8.69 -62.88
C TRP A 348 2.34 -8.97 -61.40
N THR A 349 2.40 -10.24 -60.99
CA THR A 349 2.63 -10.57 -59.57
C THR A 349 4.03 -11.16 -59.47
N THR A 350 4.86 -10.64 -58.57
CA THR A 350 6.15 -11.25 -58.20
C THR A 350 6.10 -11.66 -56.73
N LYS A 351 7.07 -12.47 -56.30
CA LYS A 351 7.26 -12.75 -54.86
C LYS A 351 8.70 -12.59 -54.40
N THR A 352 8.88 -12.36 -53.10
CA THR A 352 10.23 -12.32 -52.51
C THR A 352 10.90 -13.68 -52.55
N LYS A 353 12.23 -13.67 -52.71
CA LYS A 353 13.11 -14.84 -52.67
C LYS A 353 14.39 -14.53 -51.89
N ALA A 354 14.95 -15.55 -51.25
CA ALA A 354 16.26 -15.43 -50.62
C ALA A 354 17.39 -15.37 -51.67
N GLU A 355 18.14 -14.27 -51.68
CA GLU A 355 19.37 -14.11 -52.48
C GLU A 355 20.55 -13.71 -51.59
N LYS A 356 21.76 -14.07 -52.01
CA LYS A 356 22.98 -13.86 -51.23
C LYS A 356 23.74 -12.61 -51.70
N GLY A 357 23.92 -11.66 -50.79
CA GLY A 357 24.72 -10.46 -51.01
C GLY A 357 26.21 -10.77 -51.21
N SER A 358 26.96 -9.80 -51.73
CA SER A 358 28.40 -9.91 -51.98
C SER A 358 29.23 -10.04 -50.69
N ASP A 359 28.67 -9.62 -49.56
CA ASP A 359 29.20 -9.77 -48.20
C ASP A 359 28.84 -11.11 -47.53
N ASN A 360 28.14 -12.00 -48.25
CA ASN A 360 27.51 -13.25 -47.79
C ASN A 360 26.24 -13.10 -46.92
N THR A 361 25.70 -11.90 -46.70
CA THR A 361 24.38 -11.76 -46.07
C THR A 361 23.27 -12.31 -46.97
N ILE A 362 22.11 -12.62 -46.37
CA ILE A 362 20.92 -13.01 -47.13
C ILE A 362 19.97 -11.82 -47.17
N HIS A 363 19.44 -11.52 -48.35
CA HIS A 363 18.39 -10.54 -48.56
C HIS A 363 17.17 -11.23 -49.15
N TYR A 364 15.98 -10.81 -48.75
CA TYR A 364 14.72 -11.36 -49.23
C TYR A 364 14.12 -10.38 -50.23
N ILE A 365 14.38 -10.58 -51.52
CA ILE A 365 14.15 -9.55 -52.55
C ILE A 365 13.13 -9.93 -53.60
N THR A 366 12.47 -8.94 -54.19
CA THR A 366 11.67 -9.10 -55.41
C THR A 366 11.85 -7.91 -56.35
N ARG A 367 11.76 -8.18 -57.65
CA ARG A 367 11.95 -7.23 -58.76
C ARG A 367 11.32 -7.80 -60.03
N LEU A 368 11.13 -6.99 -61.06
CA LEU A 368 10.50 -7.39 -62.34
C LEU A 368 11.42 -8.29 -63.19
N ALA A 369 11.54 -9.56 -62.81
CA ALA A 369 12.25 -10.59 -63.58
C ALA A 369 11.60 -11.97 -63.43
N ASP A 370 11.79 -12.86 -64.42
CA ASP A 370 11.16 -14.18 -64.48
C ASP A 370 11.51 -15.09 -63.29
N SER A 371 12.63 -14.84 -62.60
CA SER A 371 13.01 -15.54 -61.38
C SER A 371 12.06 -15.29 -60.21
N TYR A 372 11.42 -14.12 -60.11
CA TYR A 372 10.50 -13.75 -59.03
C TYR A 372 9.02 -13.82 -59.45
N LYS A 373 8.75 -13.81 -60.76
CA LYS A 373 7.40 -13.76 -61.31
C LYS A 373 6.56 -14.98 -60.88
N VAL A 374 5.37 -14.68 -60.37
CA VAL A 374 4.32 -15.65 -60.03
C VAL A 374 3.29 -15.74 -61.16
N SER A 375 2.86 -14.58 -61.68
CA SER A 375 1.83 -14.49 -62.73
C SER A 375 1.89 -13.16 -63.49
N GLY A 376 1.02 -13.00 -64.49
CA GLY A 376 0.86 -11.76 -65.27
C GLY A 376 1.55 -11.76 -66.63
N ASP A 377 1.56 -10.60 -67.28
CA ASP A 377 1.96 -10.41 -68.68
C ASP A 377 3.43 -10.73 -68.95
N SER A 378 3.81 -10.90 -70.22
CA SER A 378 5.23 -10.82 -70.60
C SER A 378 5.79 -9.45 -70.21
N PHE A 379 7.04 -9.40 -69.76
CA PHE A 379 7.73 -8.13 -69.54
C PHE A 379 7.93 -7.37 -70.87
N TYR A 380 8.17 -6.06 -70.80
CA TYR A 380 8.72 -5.33 -71.95
C TYR A 380 10.20 -5.66 -72.05
N THR A 381 10.70 -5.82 -73.27
CA THR A 381 12.12 -6.07 -73.53
C THR A 381 12.63 -5.21 -74.68
N GLN A 382 13.88 -4.78 -74.56
CA GLN A 382 14.63 -4.10 -75.61
C GLN A 382 16.05 -4.68 -75.64
N ASN A 383 16.55 -5.01 -76.83
CA ASN A 383 17.86 -5.64 -77.05
C ASN A 383 18.10 -6.95 -76.24
N GLY A 384 17.03 -7.58 -75.73
CA GLY A 384 17.08 -8.79 -74.89
C GLY A 384 17.04 -8.53 -73.38
N THR A 385 17.19 -7.28 -72.93
CA THR A 385 17.09 -6.87 -71.53
C THR A 385 15.63 -6.55 -71.16
N ILE A 386 15.22 -6.83 -69.92
CA ILE A 386 13.92 -6.39 -69.37
C ILE A 386 13.99 -4.89 -69.07
N CYS A 387 12.96 -4.16 -69.45
CA CYS A 387 12.89 -2.70 -69.30
C CYS A 387 11.47 -2.22 -68.98
N LEU A 388 11.31 -0.95 -68.64
CA LEU A 388 10.03 -0.25 -68.55
C LEU A 388 9.94 0.87 -69.61
N PRO A 389 8.84 0.97 -70.38
CA PRO A 389 8.58 2.12 -71.26
C PRO A 389 8.27 3.40 -70.48
N LEU A 390 8.32 4.53 -71.18
CA LEU A 390 7.84 5.81 -70.69
C LEU A 390 6.35 5.70 -70.33
N GLY A 391 6.00 6.10 -69.10
CA GLY A 391 4.65 5.94 -68.56
C GLY A 391 4.66 5.91 -67.04
N THR A 392 3.80 5.10 -66.43
CA THR A 392 3.70 4.98 -64.96
C THR A 392 3.75 3.52 -64.51
N ILE A 393 4.57 3.23 -63.50
CA ILE A 393 4.59 1.95 -62.78
C ILE A 393 4.03 2.16 -61.37
N THR A 394 3.24 1.21 -60.89
CA THR A 394 2.83 1.14 -59.48
C THR A 394 3.18 -0.22 -58.90
N VAL A 395 3.39 -0.27 -57.59
CA VAL A 395 3.54 -1.53 -56.86
C VAL A 395 2.87 -1.46 -55.49
N GLU A 396 2.24 -2.55 -55.09
CA GLU A 396 1.63 -2.74 -53.77
C GLU A 396 1.91 -4.16 -53.27
N GLU A 397 2.05 -4.32 -51.96
CA GLU A 397 2.11 -5.65 -51.35
C GLU A 397 0.68 -6.22 -51.27
N LYS A 398 0.50 -7.44 -51.78
CA LYS A 398 -0.77 -8.16 -51.87
C LYS A 398 -0.91 -9.22 -50.78
N ALA A 399 0.20 -9.83 -50.37
CA ALA A 399 0.22 -10.81 -49.30
C ALA A 399 1.58 -10.80 -48.60
N ALA A 400 1.58 -10.54 -47.29
CA ALA A 400 2.74 -10.70 -46.43
C ALA A 400 3.26 -12.16 -46.42
N PRO A 401 4.56 -12.40 -46.13
CA PRO A 401 5.12 -13.74 -46.07
C PRO A 401 4.70 -14.48 -44.80
N ASN A 402 4.97 -15.79 -44.73
CA ASN A 402 4.51 -16.63 -43.63
C ASN A 402 5.02 -16.15 -42.26
N GLY A 403 4.10 -15.91 -41.33
CA GLY A 403 4.38 -15.41 -39.99
C GLY A 403 4.35 -13.87 -39.84
N TYR A 404 4.04 -13.14 -40.92
CA TYR A 404 3.96 -11.67 -40.94
C TYR A 404 2.55 -11.14 -41.25
N LEU A 405 2.31 -9.89 -40.89
CA LEU A 405 1.07 -9.15 -41.14
C LEU A 405 1.23 -8.17 -42.30
N LEU A 406 0.24 -8.19 -43.20
CA LEU A 406 0.10 -7.19 -44.26
C LEU A 406 -0.44 -5.84 -43.71
N ASP A 407 -1.20 -5.88 -42.61
CA ASP A 407 -1.66 -4.65 -41.96
C ASP A 407 -0.51 -3.90 -41.30
N GLY A 408 -0.51 -2.57 -41.47
CA GLY A 408 0.58 -1.69 -41.05
C GLY A 408 1.83 -1.71 -41.95
N ALA A 409 1.93 -2.60 -42.95
CA ALA A 409 3.08 -2.70 -43.85
C ALA A 409 3.37 -1.39 -44.59
N TYR A 410 4.66 -1.12 -44.84
CA TYR A 410 5.10 0.09 -45.56
C TYR A 410 6.40 -0.11 -46.33
N MET A 411 6.57 0.67 -47.39
CA MET A 411 7.79 0.76 -48.19
C MET A 411 8.57 2.04 -47.80
N GLN A 412 9.90 1.97 -47.78
CA GLN A 412 10.77 3.10 -47.43
C GLN A 412 12.05 3.08 -48.28
N ALA A 413 12.43 4.23 -48.85
CA ALA A 413 13.68 4.36 -49.61
C ALA A 413 14.87 4.52 -48.65
N ALA A 414 16.04 4.01 -49.02
CA ALA A 414 17.25 4.12 -48.20
C ALA A 414 17.60 5.59 -47.92
N GLY A 415 17.73 5.95 -46.64
CA GLY A 415 18.02 7.31 -46.20
C GLY A 415 16.82 8.29 -46.20
N SER A 416 15.64 7.89 -46.70
CA SER A 416 14.42 8.70 -46.58
C SER A 416 13.71 8.46 -45.25
N SER A 417 13.06 9.49 -44.70
CA SER A 417 12.13 9.36 -43.56
C SER A 417 10.68 9.08 -43.98
N GLU A 418 10.40 9.04 -45.28
CA GLU A 418 9.05 8.83 -45.81
C GLU A 418 8.64 7.36 -45.81
N GLN A 419 7.44 7.07 -45.28
CA GLN A 419 6.83 5.73 -45.29
C GLN A 419 5.66 5.69 -46.26
N ILE A 420 5.84 4.97 -47.38
CA ILE A 420 4.80 4.79 -48.40
C ILE A 420 3.92 3.62 -47.97
N LYS A 421 2.63 3.89 -47.76
CA LYS A 421 1.63 2.87 -47.36
C LYS A 421 0.68 2.53 -48.50
N GLY A 422 0.44 1.23 -48.67
CA GLY A 422 -0.23 0.68 -49.86
C GLY A 422 0.56 0.99 -51.14
N VAL A 423 -0.15 1.35 -52.21
CA VAL A 423 0.41 1.60 -53.55
C VAL A 423 1.54 2.66 -53.55
N TYR A 424 2.75 2.27 -53.94
CA TYR A 424 3.79 3.15 -54.48
C TYR A 424 3.52 3.44 -55.96
N VAL A 425 3.80 4.66 -56.41
CA VAL A 425 3.57 5.15 -57.78
C VAL A 425 4.82 5.88 -58.24
N ALA A 426 5.33 5.53 -59.42
CA ALA A 426 6.47 6.20 -60.05
C ALA A 426 6.24 6.39 -61.55
N GLN A 427 6.65 7.53 -62.08
CA GLN A 427 6.66 7.81 -63.52
C GLN A 427 8.04 7.44 -64.10
N ILE A 428 8.04 6.98 -65.35
CA ILE A 428 9.24 6.75 -66.15
C ILE A 428 9.24 7.84 -67.22
N THR A 429 10.04 8.90 -67.03
CA THR A 429 10.04 10.11 -67.88
C THR A 429 11.31 10.22 -68.71
N GLU A 430 11.30 11.02 -69.79
CA GLU A 430 12.50 11.28 -70.59
C GLU A 430 13.52 12.12 -69.79
N ASP A 431 14.79 11.72 -69.84
CA ASP A 431 15.95 12.47 -69.31
C ASP A 431 17.08 12.44 -70.35
N GLY A 432 17.14 13.48 -71.19
CA GLY A 432 18.00 13.50 -72.38
C GLY A 432 17.70 12.34 -73.34
N GLU A 433 18.72 11.52 -73.63
CA GLU A 433 18.63 10.32 -74.46
C GLU A 433 18.16 9.05 -73.69
N LEU A 434 17.93 9.18 -72.39
CA LEU A 434 17.54 8.08 -71.49
C LEU A 434 16.08 8.24 -71.03
N ALA A 435 15.59 7.22 -70.31
CA ALA A 435 14.41 7.35 -69.48
C ALA A 435 14.78 7.11 -68.01
N ALA A 436 14.30 7.99 -67.14
CA ALA A 436 14.57 7.98 -65.71
C ALA A 436 13.29 7.64 -64.92
N LEU A 437 13.45 6.87 -63.85
CA LEU A 437 12.39 6.58 -62.88
C LEU A 437 12.30 7.74 -61.87
N SER A 438 11.10 8.24 -61.59
CA SER A 438 10.88 9.20 -60.51
C SER A 438 11.00 8.52 -59.14
N GLY A 439 11.87 9.03 -58.26
CA GLY A 439 12.03 8.51 -56.89
C GLY A 439 13.26 7.59 -56.76
N SER A 440 13.16 6.58 -55.89
CA SER A 440 14.21 5.57 -55.72
C SER A 440 13.96 4.38 -56.65
N ASN A 441 15.02 3.64 -56.99
CA ASN A 441 14.91 2.30 -57.57
C ASN A 441 15.04 1.19 -56.52
N GLN A 442 15.35 1.49 -55.26
CA GLN A 442 15.47 0.51 -54.17
C GLN A 442 14.65 0.93 -52.93
N TYR A 443 13.88 -0.01 -52.38
CA TYR A 443 13.03 0.16 -51.20
C TYR A 443 13.16 -1.01 -50.23
N SER A 444 13.26 -0.73 -48.93
CA SER A 444 12.91 -1.72 -47.91
C SER A 444 11.40 -1.80 -47.74
N VAL A 445 10.87 -2.99 -47.47
CA VAL A 445 9.44 -3.21 -47.20
C VAL A 445 9.27 -3.94 -45.88
N SER A 446 8.70 -3.24 -44.89
CA SER A 446 8.65 -3.64 -43.48
C SER A 446 7.30 -4.23 -43.12
N ASP A 447 7.28 -5.49 -42.64
CA ASP A 447 6.07 -6.10 -42.06
C ASP A 447 6.19 -6.32 -40.57
N LYS A 448 5.05 -6.22 -39.88
CA LYS A 448 4.95 -6.56 -38.46
C LYS A 448 4.83 -8.07 -38.31
N ILE A 449 5.64 -8.66 -37.42
CA ILE A 449 5.55 -10.08 -37.09
C ILE A 449 4.16 -10.39 -36.46
N ILE A 450 3.60 -11.56 -36.77
CA ILE A 450 2.46 -12.10 -36.04
C ILE A 450 2.87 -12.33 -34.58
N ARG A 451 2.02 -11.92 -33.63
CA ARG A 451 2.26 -12.08 -32.18
C ARG A 451 1.07 -12.74 -31.48
N GLY A 452 1.36 -13.53 -30.46
CA GLY A 452 0.37 -14.27 -29.68
C GLY A 452 0.73 -14.36 -28.19
N GLY A 453 -0.10 -15.07 -27.44
CA GLY A 453 0.12 -15.42 -26.04
C GLY A 453 -0.10 -16.91 -25.76
N VAL A 454 0.06 -17.32 -24.51
CA VAL A 454 -0.22 -18.66 -24.01
C VAL A 454 -0.87 -18.59 -22.64
N ARG A 455 -1.78 -19.52 -22.36
CA ARG A 455 -2.41 -19.75 -21.05
C ARG A 455 -2.22 -21.22 -20.67
N ILE A 456 -1.86 -21.48 -19.42
CA ILE A 456 -1.60 -22.82 -18.87
C ILE A 456 -2.33 -23.00 -17.53
N GLN A 457 -2.86 -24.20 -17.29
CA GLN A 457 -3.47 -24.59 -16.02
C GLN A 457 -2.53 -25.52 -15.21
N LYS A 458 -2.37 -25.21 -13.93
CA LYS A 458 -1.80 -26.11 -12.93
C LYS A 458 -2.87 -27.03 -12.35
N ARG A 459 -2.54 -28.29 -12.10
CA ARG A 459 -3.43 -29.29 -11.49
C ARG A 459 -2.71 -30.16 -10.46
N ASP A 460 -3.49 -30.73 -9.55
CA ASP A 460 -3.04 -31.80 -8.67
C ASP A 460 -2.90 -33.13 -9.45
N LEU A 461 -1.80 -33.85 -9.27
CA LEU A 461 -1.51 -35.10 -9.99
C LEU A 461 -2.40 -36.27 -9.54
N GLU A 462 -2.89 -36.27 -8.29
CA GLU A 462 -3.66 -37.36 -7.70
C GLU A 462 -5.15 -37.21 -7.99
N THR A 463 -5.72 -36.01 -7.82
CA THR A 463 -7.16 -35.75 -8.03
C THR A 463 -7.52 -35.23 -9.43
N LYS A 464 -6.55 -34.69 -10.18
CA LYS A 464 -6.73 -33.95 -11.46
C LYS A 464 -7.51 -32.63 -11.35
N ASP A 465 -7.91 -32.21 -10.14
CA ASP A 465 -8.61 -30.95 -9.90
C ASP A 465 -7.67 -29.75 -10.14
N THR A 466 -8.25 -28.59 -10.42
CA THR A 466 -7.57 -27.28 -10.44
C THR A 466 -7.46 -26.67 -9.03
N LYS A 467 -8.00 -27.34 -8.01
CA LYS A 467 -7.82 -27.01 -6.60
C LYS A 467 -6.61 -27.73 -5.99
N PRO A 468 -5.82 -27.08 -5.12
CA PRO A 468 -4.83 -27.78 -4.29
C PRO A 468 -5.50 -28.68 -3.23
N GLN A 469 -4.74 -29.63 -2.69
CA GLN A 469 -5.15 -30.46 -1.55
C GLN A 469 -4.50 -29.98 -0.24
N GLY A 470 -5.22 -30.12 0.89
CA GLY A 470 -4.72 -29.74 2.22
C GLY A 470 -4.38 -28.25 2.33
N GLY A 471 -3.29 -27.94 3.04
CA GLY A 471 -2.69 -26.62 3.17
C GLY A 471 -1.75 -26.22 2.03
N ALA A 472 -1.71 -26.98 0.93
CA ALA A 472 -0.86 -26.67 -0.22
C ALA A 472 -1.46 -25.58 -1.12
N THR A 473 -0.69 -25.10 -2.10
CA THR A 473 -1.16 -24.12 -3.09
C THR A 473 -0.74 -24.49 -4.50
N LEU A 474 -1.51 -24.02 -5.50
CA LEU A 474 -1.08 -24.02 -6.91
C LEU A 474 -0.59 -22.64 -7.36
N LYS A 475 -0.67 -21.62 -6.49
CA LYS A 475 -0.24 -20.23 -6.73
C LYS A 475 1.29 -20.13 -6.81
N ASP A 476 1.78 -19.12 -7.54
CA ASP A 476 3.20 -18.77 -7.67
C ASP A 476 4.11 -19.88 -8.23
N THR A 477 3.53 -20.91 -8.88
CA THR A 477 4.30 -21.88 -9.69
C THR A 477 5.00 -21.10 -10.80
N ALA A 478 6.32 -21.25 -10.92
CA ALA A 478 7.09 -20.61 -11.97
C ALA A 478 7.13 -21.47 -13.24
N PHE A 479 6.63 -20.91 -14.34
CA PHE A 479 6.74 -21.49 -15.68
C PHE A 479 7.66 -20.67 -16.57
N GLU A 480 8.69 -21.30 -17.12
CA GLU A 480 9.59 -20.71 -18.10
C GLU A 480 9.11 -21.04 -19.52
N ILE A 481 8.97 -19.99 -20.33
CA ILE A 481 8.69 -20.08 -21.76
C ILE A 481 10.02 -20.00 -22.50
N ILE A 482 10.39 -21.06 -23.21
CA ILE A 482 11.67 -21.23 -23.90
C ILE A 482 11.42 -21.16 -25.41
N SER A 483 12.25 -20.40 -26.14
CA SER A 483 12.18 -20.34 -27.61
C SER A 483 12.72 -21.63 -28.22
N LEU A 484 11.95 -22.30 -29.09
CA LEU A 484 12.43 -23.44 -29.89
C LEU A 484 12.71 -23.06 -31.35
N ASN A 485 12.65 -21.77 -31.66
CA ASN A 485 12.78 -21.24 -33.02
C ASN A 485 14.22 -21.29 -33.53
N ASP A 486 14.40 -21.41 -34.84
CA ASP A 486 15.73 -21.37 -35.45
C ASP A 486 16.30 -19.94 -35.58
N ASN A 487 15.46 -18.93 -35.82
CA ASN A 487 15.85 -17.52 -35.70
C ASN A 487 15.50 -16.96 -34.32
N ALA A 488 16.22 -15.91 -33.90
CA ALA A 488 15.93 -15.22 -32.64
C ALA A 488 14.54 -14.55 -32.64
N VAL A 489 13.96 -14.40 -31.46
CA VAL A 489 12.65 -13.74 -31.23
C VAL A 489 12.79 -12.51 -30.35
N LEU A 490 12.09 -11.42 -30.68
CA LEU A 490 12.06 -10.19 -29.90
C LEU A 490 10.94 -10.25 -28.86
N VAL A 491 11.29 -10.32 -27.57
CA VAL A 491 10.34 -10.33 -26.45
C VAL A 491 10.78 -9.26 -25.45
N ASP A 492 9.84 -8.42 -25.00
CA ASP A 492 10.06 -7.32 -24.05
C ASP A 492 11.28 -6.43 -24.37
N GLY A 493 11.61 -6.25 -25.65
CA GLY A 493 12.74 -5.45 -26.15
C GLY A 493 14.10 -6.16 -26.24
N LYS A 494 14.21 -7.44 -25.83
CA LYS A 494 15.41 -8.27 -25.97
C LYS A 494 15.22 -9.34 -27.06
N LEU A 495 16.27 -9.61 -27.83
CA LEU A 495 16.36 -10.78 -28.71
C LEU A 495 16.77 -12.02 -27.89
N TYR A 496 16.10 -13.15 -28.14
CA TYR A 496 16.37 -14.44 -27.51
C TYR A 496 16.62 -15.52 -28.57
N ASN A 497 17.68 -16.30 -28.40
CA ASN A 497 18.05 -17.39 -29.31
C ASN A 497 17.31 -18.71 -28.99
N LYS A 498 17.56 -19.74 -29.81
CA LYS A 498 17.05 -21.10 -29.58
C LYS A 498 17.53 -21.65 -28.23
N ASN A 499 16.59 -22.25 -27.49
CA ASN A 499 16.74 -22.75 -26.12
C ASN A 499 17.00 -21.69 -25.03
N GLU A 500 16.81 -20.39 -25.31
CA GLU A 500 16.78 -19.37 -24.26
C GLU A 500 15.36 -19.19 -23.70
N THR A 501 15.23 -19.06 -22.37
CA THR A 501 14.00 -18.62 -21.69
C THR A 501 13.69 -17.18 -22.09
N VAL A 502 12.57 -16.96 -22.79
CA VAL A 502 12.12 -15.65 -23.26
C VAL A 502 11.31 -14.90 -22.21
N LYS A 503 10.60 -15.63 -21.34
CA LYS A 503 9.76 -15.06 -20.26
C LYS A 503 9.45 -16.10 -19.20
N THR A 504 9.31 -15.67 -17.95
CA THR A 504 8.76 -16.49 -16.86
C THR A 504 7.38 -15.97 -16.48
N ILE A 505 6.39 -16.85 -16.39
CA ILE A 505 5.04 -16.54 -15.90
C ILE A 505 4.76 -17.30 -14.60
N HIS A 506 3.88 -16.74 -13.78
CA HIS A 506 3.52 -17.31 -12.47
C HIS A 506 2.01 -17.54 -12.39
N THR A 507 1.60 -18.56 -11.65
CA THR A 507 0.18 -18.95 -11.51
C THR A 507 -0.57 -18.11 -10.47
N GLY A 508 -1.84 -17.84 -10.76
CA GLY A 508 -2.81 -17.30 -9.80
C GLY A 508 -3.26 -18.33 -8.76
N VAL A 509 -4.16 -17.92 -7.86
CA VAL A 509 -4.78 -18.79 -6.84
C VAL A 509 -5.67 -19.88 -7.45
N ASP A 510 -6.07 -19.71 -8.70
CA ASP A 510 -6.78 -20.65 -9.57
C ASP A 510 -5.84 -21.63 -10.30
N GLY A 511 -4.53 -21.54 -10.08
CA GLY A 511 -3.52 -22.33 -10.79
C GLY A 511 -3.29 -21.89 -12.24
N ILE A 512 -3.86 -20.76 -12.70
CA ILE A 512 -3.72 -20.31 -14.10
C ILE A 512 -2.55 -19.33 -14.23
N ALA A 513 -1.69 -19.54 -15.23
CA ALA A 513 -0.72 -18.54 -15.68
C ALA A 513 -1.02 -18.14 -17.14
N THR A 514 -0.77 -16.88 -17.52
CA THR A 514 -1.10 -16.37 -18.86
C THR A 514 -0.16 -15.23 -19.29
N THR A 515 0.23 -15.18 -20.57
CA THR A 515 0.91 -14.03 -21.18
C THR A 515 -0.08 -13.10 -21.91
N ALA A 516 0.29 -11.84 -22.12
CA ALA A 516 -0.49 -10.95 -22.99
C ALA A 516 -0.50 -11.45 -24.43
N ALA A 517 -1.61 -11.19 -25.15
CA ALA A 517 -1.90 -11.74 -26.47
C ALA A 517 -0.96 -11.29 -27.62
N ASP A 518 0.03 -10.45 -27.33
CA ASP A 518 1.06 -9.94 -28.23
C ASP A 518 2.50 -10.22 -27.73
N THR A 519 2.65 -10.98 -26.65
CA THR A 519 3.95 -11.22 -25.98
C THR A 519 4.96 -11.94 -26.87
N LEU A 520 4.52 -13.01 -27.54
CA LEU A 520 5.38 -13.99 -28.20
C LEU A 520 5.28 -13.83 -29.74
N PRO A 521 6.40 -13.60 -30.45
CA PRO A 521 6.44 -13.67 -31.91
C PRO A 521 6.02 -15.03 -32.49
N TYR A 522 5.66 -15.05 -33.76
CA TYR A 522 5.32 -16.26 -34.53
C TYR A 522 6.38 -17.37 -34.42
N GLY A 523 5.91 -18.60 -34.22
CA GLY A 523 6.75 -19.80 -34.19
C GLY A 523 6.60 -20.63 -32.91
N LYS A 524 7.60 -21.45 -32.61
CA LYS A 524 7.51 -22.57 -31.67
C LYS A 524 8.21 -22.30 -30.33
N TYR A 525 7.54 -22.69 -29.26
CA TYR A 525 7.97 -22.51 -27.87
C TYR A 525 7.80 -23.79 -27.06
N ARG A 526 8.46 -23.85 -25.90
CA ARG A 526 8.22 -24.86 -24.87
C ARG A 526 7.94 -24.17 -23.54
N LEU A 527 7.03 -24.74 -22.75
CA LEU A 527 6.69 -24.29 -21.41
C LEU A 527 7.16 -25.35 -20.41
N GLU A 528 8.01 -24.95 -19.47
CA GLU A 528 8.61 -25.82 -18.46
C GLU A 528 8.34 -25.28 -17.05
N GLU A 529 8.08 -26.16 -16.09
CA GLU A 529 7.97 -25.80 -14.68
C GLU A 529 9.37 -25.74 -14.06
N SER A 530 9.86 -24.55 -13.71
CA SER A 530 11.20 -24.39 -13.10
C SER A 530 11.18 -24.39 -11.57
N ASN A 531 10.01 -24.20 -10.95
CA ASN A 531 9.82 -24.41 -9.53
C ASN A 531 8.37 -24.81 -9.18
N ALA A 532 8.21 -25.87 -8.39
CA ALA A 532 6.91 -26.32 -7.88
C ALA A 532 6.39 -25.38 -6.76
N PRO A 533 5.06 -25.24 -6.60
CA PRO A 533 4.47 -24.40 -5.57
C PRO A 533 4.52 -25.05 -4.18
N GLU A 534 4.14 -24.28 -3.15
CA GLU A 534 4.17 -24.75 -1.76
C GLU A 534 3.25 -25.96 -1.54
N GLY A 535 3.72 -26.92 -0.74
CA GLY A 535 3.07 -28.22 -0.54
C GLY A 535 3.22 -29.26 -1.66
N TYR A 536 3.72 -28.88 -2.84
CA TYR A 536 3.82 -29.78 -4.01
C TYR A 536 5.25 -30.22 -4.36
N LEU A 537 5.37 -31.22 -5.23
CA LEU A 537 6.60 -31.73 -5.85
C LEU A 537 6.50 -31.64 -7.38
N THR A 538 7.64 -31.43 -8.06
CA THR A 538 7.73 -31.41 -9.53
C THR A 538 7.37 -32.76 -10.18
N ASP A 539 7.26 -33.85 -9.41
CA ASP A 539 6.69 -35.14 -9.85
C ASP A 539 5.39 -34.95 -10.64
N GLY A 540 5.38 -35.44 -11.89
CA GLY A 540 4.24 -35.33 -12.80
C GLY A 540 4.29 -34.14 -13.75
N ALA A 541 5.16 -33.15 -13.50
CA ALA A 541 5.38 -32.03 -14.41
C ALA A 541 6.06 -32.53 -15.69
N LYS A 542 5.63 -32.01 -16.83
CA LYS A 542 6.17 -32.35 -18.16
C LYS A 542 6.29 -31.08 -19.00
N PRO A 543 7.39 -30.88 -19.75
CA PRO A 543 7.48 -29.82 -20.74
C PRO A 543 6.37 -29.92 -21.79
N ILE A 544 5.78 -28.80 -22.18
CA ILE A 544 4.73 -28.73 -23.20
C ILE A 544 5.17 -27.81 -24.33
N GLU A 545 5.21 -28.33 -25.55
CA GLU A 545 5.53 -27.54 -26.75
C GLU A 545 4.26 -26.96 -27.37
N PHE A 546 4.31 -25.70 -27.79
CA PHE A 546 3.19 -24.99 -28.41
C PHE A 546 3.68 -24.01 -29.49
N GLU A 547 2.77 -23.57 -30.36
CA GLU A 547 3.09 -22.71 -31.51
C GLU A 547 2.18 -21.48 -31.59
N ILE A 548 2.78 -20.32 -31.84
CA ILE A 548 2.09 -19.07 -32.14
C ILE A 548 1.95 -18.95 -33.65
N THR A 549 0.72 -19.09 -34.15
CA THR A 549 0.39 -19.09 -35.59
C THR A 549 -0.54 -17.96 -36.03
N GLU A 550 -1.34 -17.40 -35.11
CA GLU A 550 -2.39 -16.43 -35.37
C GLU A 550 -2.21 -15.18 -34.50
N ASN A 551 -2.46 -14.00 -35.06
CA ASN A 551 -2.18 -12.73 -34.39
C ASN A 551 -3.24 -12.35 -33.34
N GLY A 552 -2.80 -11.97 -32.14
CA GLY A 552 -3.68 -11.64 -31.01
C GLY A 552 -4.32 -12.86 -30.34
N LYS A 553 -3.91 -14.08 -30.70
CA LYS A 553 -4.44 -15.32 -30.15
C LYS A 553 -3.66 -15.76 -28.93
N ILE A 554 -4.37 -16.14 -27.86
CA ILE A 554 -3.79 -16.86 -26.73
C ILE A 554 -3.99 -18.35 -26.98
N VAL A 555 -2.90 -19.11 -27.03
CA VAL A 555 -2.93 -20.59 -27.09
C VAL A 555 -3.38 -21.09 -25.72
N ASP A 556 -4.44 -21.89 -25.71
CA ASP A 556 -5.09 -22.32 -24.48
C ASP A 556 -4.72 -23.76 -24.12
N LEU A 557 -3.98 -23.92 -23.02
CA LEU A 557 -3.47 -25.20 -22.51
C LEU A 557 -4.11 -25.52 -21.14
N THR A 558 -5.37 -25.13 -20.93
CA THR A 558 -6.06 -25.32 -19.62
C THR A 558 -6.85 -26.63 -19.49
N ASP A 559 -7.02 -27.36 -20.59
CA ASP A 559 -7.62 -28.69 -20.58
C ASP A 559 -6.71 -29.73 -19.90
N GLU A 560 -7.26 -30.89 -19.56
CA GLU A 560 -6.55 -31.92 -18.80
C GLU A 560 -5.42 -32.62 -19.56
N ALA A 561 -5.42 -32.61 -20.90
CA ALA A 561 -4.32 -33.19 -21.69
C ALA A 561 -3.10 -32.27 -21.75
N HIS A 562 -3.31 -30.94 -21.69
CA HIS A 562 -2.24 -29.93 -21.74
C HIS A 562 -1.97 -29.20 -20.41
N SER A 563 -2.62 -29.59 -19.30
CA SER A 563 -2.31 -29.07 -17.96
C SER A 563 -1.01 -29.65 -17.40
N ILE A 564 -0.29 -28.88 -16.55
CA ILE A 564 0.91 -29.36 -15.86
C ILE A 564 0.59 -29.76 -14.42
N TYR A 565 0.85 -31.03 -14.11
CA TYR A 565 0.49 -31.68 -12.85
C TYR A 565 1.64 -31.64 -11.83
N ASN A 566 1.34 -31.55 -10.53
CA ASN A 566 2.30 -31.84 -9.45
C ASN A 566 1.76 -32.86 -8.46
N LYS A 567 2.64 -33.69 -7.90
CA LYS A 567 2.30 -34.56 -6.77
C LYS A 567 2.27 -33.78 -5.46
N ILE A 568 1.18 -33.87 -4.71
CA ILE A 568 1.09 -33.35 -3.35
C ILE A 568 2.10 -34.06 -2.44
N LYS A 569 2.76 -33.33 -1.52
CA LYS A 569 3.59 -33.94 -0.48
C LYS A 569 2.67 -34.65 0.52
N ARG A 570 2.96 -35.90 0.88
CA ARG A 570 2.23 -36.66 1.90
C ARG A 570 3.17 -37.20 2.99
N GLY A 571 2.70 -37.35 4.22
CA GLY A 571 3.47 -37.87 5.36
C GLY A 571 2.59 -38.60 6.36
N ASP A 572 3.18 -38.98 7.49
CA ASP A 572 2.56 -39.88 8.48
C ASP A 572 2.80 -39.38 9.91
N LEU A 573 1.97 -39.80 10.86
CA LEU A 573 2.13 -39.53 12.30
C LEU A 573 2.27 -40.83 13.08
N GLU A 574 3.07 -40.84 14.14
CA GLU A 574 3.07 -41.93 15.13
C GLU A 574 3.29 -41.42 16.56
N GLY A 575 2.73 -42.12 17.56
CA GLY A 575 2.82 -41.72 18.96
C GLY A 575 2.58 -42.86 19.94
N VAL A 576 2.94 -42.65 21.21
CA VAL A 576 2.84 -43.67 22.27
C VAL A 576 2.16 -43.10 23.52
N LYS A 577 0.94 -43.54 23.80
CA LYS A 577 0.14 -43.13 24.97
C LYS A 577 0.54 -43.88 26.25
N ILE A 578 0.77 -43.12 27.32
CA ILE A 578 0.85 -43.61 28.69
C ILE A 578 0.06 -42.72 29.66
N GLY A 579 -0.23 -43.25 30.86
CA GLY A 579 -0.55 -42.40 32.02
C GLY A 579 0.73 -41.92 32.69
N ASP A 580 0.79 -40.66 33.12
CA ASP A 580 1.95 -40.11 33.81
C ASP A 580 2.21 -40.78 35.17
N GLY A 581 3.45 -40.72 35.64
CA GLY A 581 3.95 -41.33 36.88
C GLY A 581 4.00 -42.86 36.83
N THR A 582 2.90 -43.51 36.45
CA THR A 582 2.75 -44.97 36.35
C THR A 582 3.50 -45.59 35.19
N HIS A 583 3.79 -44.82 34.13
CA HIS A 583 4.38 -45.30 32.87
C HIS A 583 3.55 -46.39 32.16
N LYS A 584 2.30 -46.61 32.58
CA LYS A 584 1.41 -47.66 32.06
C LYS A 584 0.97 -47.32 30.64
N ARG A 585 1.13 -48.25 29.69
CA ARG A 585 0.57 -48.14 28.33
C ARG A 585 -0.96 -48.06 28.37
N LEU A 586 -1.54 -47.13 27.61
CA LEU A 586 -2.98 -46.94 27.50
C LEU A 586 -3.46 -47.36 26.11
N ALA A 587 -3.99 -48.57 26.02
CA ALA A 587 -4.64 -49.13 24.83
C ALA A 587 -6.08 -48.61 24.67
N ASN A 588 -6.63 -48.66 23.46
CA ASN A 588 -7.99 -48.21 23.13
C ASN A 588 -8.25 -46.72 23.47
N VAL A 589 -7.22 -45.87 23.40
CA VAL A 589 -7.33 -44.41 23.50
C VAL A 589 -7.52 -43.84 22.10
N PRO A 590 -8.65 -43.16 21.79
CA PRO A 590 -8.87 -42.56 20.49
C PRO A 590 -8.27 -41.14 20.41
N PHE A 591 -7.57 -40.86 19.31
CA PHE A 591 -7.13 -39.52 18.92
C PHE A 591 -7.85 -39.08 17.65
N ARG A 592 -8.49 -37.91 17.68
CA ARG A 592 -9.00 -37.24 16.49
C ARG A 592 -7.87 -36.43 15.84
N ILE A 593 -7.58 -36.72 14.58
CA ILE A 593 -6.67 -35.96 13.73
C ILE A 593 -7.52 -35.07 12.83
N THR A 594 -7.36 -33.74 12.91
CA THR A 594 -8.18 -32.76 12.16
C THR A 594 -7.31 -31.86 11.29
N SER A 595 -7.51 -31.84 9.96
CA SER A 595 -6.90 -30.83 9.09
C SER A 595 -7.43 -29.43 9.43
N LYS A 596 -6.52 -28.49 9.66
CA LYS A 596 -6.88 -27.09 9.93
C LYS A 596 -7.27 -26.32 8.66
N THR A 597 -6.93 -26.82 7.48
CA THR A 597 -7.27 -26.19 6.20
C THR A 597 -8.58 -26.70 5.60
N THR A 598 -8.85 -28.01 5.68
CA THR A 598 -10.06 -28.61 5.07
C THR A 598 -11.18 -28.89 6.08
N GLY A 599 -10.86 -29.01 7.38
CA GLY A 599 -11.81 -29.48 8.41
C GLY A 599 -12.09 -30.99 8.37
N GLU A 600 -11.48 -31.71 7.42
CA GLU A 600 -11.48 -33.17 7.37
C GLU A 600 -10.86 -33.72 8.66
N ASN A 601 -11.51 -34.69 9.30
CA ASN A 601 -11.01 -35.31 10.51
C ASN A 601 -11.37 -36.79 10.59
N HIS A 602 -10.40 -37.57 11.06
CA HIS A 602 -10.47 -39.03 11.19
C HIS A 602 -9.96 -39.42 12.59
N ILE A 603 -10.40 -40.57 13.11
CA ILE A 603 -9.99 -41.07 14.43
C ILE A 603 -9.01 -42.23 14.25
N ILE A 604 -7.90 -42.20 14.97
CA ILE A 604 -6.98 -43.33 15.14
C ILE A 604 -6.98 -43.79 16.60
N VAL A 605 -6.81 -45.09 16.85
CA VAL A 605 -6.95 -45.69 18.19
C VAL A 605 -5.65 -46.40 18.59
N THR A 606 -5.22 -46.27 19.85
CA THR A 606 -4.00 -46.94 20.34
C THR A 606 -4.15 -48.45 20.45
N ASP A 607 -3.11 -49.17 20.04
CA ASP A 607 -3.01 -50.64 20.13
C ASP A 607 -2.82 -51.13 21.59
N ALA A 608 -2.71 -52.45 21.76
CA ALA A 608 -2.44 -53.09 23.06
C ALA A 608 -1.14 -52.62 23.75
N ASN A 609 -0.18 -52.05 23.01
CA ASN A 609 1.06 -51.47 23.52
C ASN A 609 0.96 -49.95 23.78
N GLY A 610 -0.22 -49.36 23.59
CA GLY A 610 -0.47 -47.91 23.70
C GLY A 610 0.07 -47.10 22.52
N GLN A 611 0.41 -47.73 21.39
CA GLN A 611 1.02 -47.09 20.23
C GLN A 611 0.00 -46.87 19.12
N PHE A 612 0.23 -45.85 18.29
CA PHE A 612 -0.47 -45.68 17.01
C PHE A 612 0.50 -45.17 15.95
N SER A 613 0.27 -45.55 14.69
CA SER A 613 0.94 -44.99 13.52
C SER A 613 -0.03 -44.94 12.35
N THR A 614 0.00 -43.86 11.57
CA THR A 614 -0.80 -43.74 10.35
C THR A 614 -0.11 -44.33 9.12
N ALA A 615 1.08 -44.92 9.26
CA ALA A 615 1.86 -45.44 8.14
C ALA A 615 1.31 -46.78 7.62
N ALA A 616 1.35 -46.99 6.30
CA ALA A 616 0.82 -48.20 5.66
C ALA A 616 1.50 -49.52 6.11
N ASP A 617 2.75 -49.44 6.57
CA ASP A 617 3.49 -50.59 7.13
C ASP A 617 2.99 -50.98 8.54
N TRP A 618 2.17 -50.14 9.20
CA TRP A 618 1.47 -50.44 10.45
C TRP A 618 0.09 -51.05 10.17
N VAL A 619 -0.75 -50.31 9.44
CA VAL A 619 -2.04 -50.75 8.88
C VAL A 619 -2.21 -50.14 7.49
N SER A 620 -2.58 -50.95 6.49
CA SER A 620 -2.82 -50.48 5.12
C SER A 620 -3.87 -49.36 5.10
N HIS A 621 -3.63 -48.31 4.32
CA HIS A 621 -4.58 -47.20 4.12
C HIS A 621 -5.88 -47.67 3.46
N THR A 622 -5.92 -48.88 2.90
CA THR A 622 -7.11 -49.49 2.31
C THR A 622 -7.95 -50.32 3.30
N GLN A 623 -7.39 -50.70 4.45
CA GLN A 623 -8.05 -51.53 5.46
C GLN A 623 -8.96 -50.66 6.34
N ASN A 624 -10.27 -50.90 6.29
CA ASN A 624 -11.28 -50.15 7.07
C ASN A 624 -11.12 -48.61 7.04
N THR A 625 -10.65 -48.07 5.90
CA THR A 625 -10.27 -46.65 5.72
C THR A 625 -11.14 -45.66 6.52
N ASN A 626 -10.54 -44.99 7.50
CA ASN A 626 -11.14 -43.97 8.37
C ASN A 626 -12.35 -44.42 9.21
N ALA A 627 -12.52 -45.71 9.49
CA ALA A 627 -13.58 -46.20 10.39
C ALA A 627 -13.39 -45.72 11.84
N GLY A 628 -12.16 -45.80 12.35
CA GLY A 628 -11.79 -45.26 13.67
C GLY A 628 -12.44 -45.99 14.85
N GLU A 629 -12.82 -47.25 14.68
CA GLU A 629 -13.42 -48.09 15.73
C GLU A 629 -12.34 -48.76 16.59
N ASN A 630 -11.17 -49.08 16.02
CA ASN A 630 -10.12 -49.86 16.67
C ASN A 630 -8.72 -49.60 16.07
N SER A 631 -7.68 -50.27 16.60
CA SER A 631 -6.27 -50.09 16.17
C SER A 631 -5.92 -50.67 14.80
N GLU A 632 -6.79 -51.49 14.21
CA GLU A 632 -6.59 -52.14 12.91
C GLU A 632 -7.23 -51.35 11.74
N ASP A 633 -7.70 -50.13 11.97
CA ASP A 633 -8.34 -49.27 10.96
C ASP A 633 -7.33 -48.26 10.37
N GLY A 634 -7.15 -48.29 9.05
CA GLY A 634 -6.20 -47.43 8.33
C GLY A 634 -6.69 -45.99 8.16
N ILE A 635 -5.76 -45.04 8.09
CA ILE A 635 -6.06 -43.60 7.96
C ILE A 635 -5.73 -43.12 6.55
N TRP A 636 -6.57 -42.26 5.98
CA TRP A 636 -6.28 -41.60 4.70
C TRP A 636 -6.94 -40.22 4.59
N PHE A 637 -6.15 -39.18 4.35
CA PHE A 637 -6.66 -37.82 4.11
C PHE A 637 -6.73 -37.47 2.62
N GLY A 638 -7.79 -36.73 2.25
CA GLY A 638 -8.05 -36.24 0.90
C GLY A 638 -8.91 -37.17 0.05
N THR A 639 -9.33 -36.67 -1.11
CA THR A 639 -10.35 -37.31 -1.96
C THR A 639 -9.82 -38.28 -3.02
N SER A 640 -8.50 -38.42 -3.15
CA SER A 640 -7.88 -39.45 -3.98
C SER A 640 -8.03 -40.84 -3.35
N THR A 641 -8.07 -41.91 -4.15
CA THR A 641 -8.04 -43.29 -3.66
C THR A 641 -6.86 -43.55 -2.70
N PRO A 642 -7.05 -44.29 -1.59
CA PRO A 642 -5.96 -44.71 -0.71
C PRO A 642 -4.87 -45.49 -1.44
N ASP A 643 -3.62 -45.25 -1.04
CA ASP A 643 -2.43 -45.73 -1.76
C ASP A 643 -1.25 -45.88 -0.78
N ASP A 644 -1.02 -47.13 -0.35
CA ASP A 644 0.03 -47.55 0.60
C ASP A 644 1.46 -47.18 0.17
N SER A 645 1.68 -46.76 -1.09
CA SER A 645 2.98 -46.23 -1.53
C SER A 645 3.25 -44.80 -1.08
N LYS A 646 2.35 -44.17 -0.30
CA LYS A 646 2.40 -42.79 0.19
C LYS A 646 2.09 -42.74 1.69
N GLY A 647 2.31 -41.58 2.32
CA GLY A 647 1.81 -41.33 3.67
C GLY A 647 0.31 -40.99 3.69
N ALA A 648 -0.35 -41.25 4.81
CA ALA A 648 -1.79 -41.05 4.98
C ALA A 648 -2.20 -39.56 4.91
N LEU A 649 -1.39 -38.66 5.47
CA LEU A 649 -1.72 -37.25 5.63
C LEU A 649 -1.20 -36.41 4.46
N LEU A 650 -1.95 -35.37 4.11
CA LEU A 650 -1.60 -34.36 3.09
C LEU A 650 -0.57 -33.35 3.65
N TYR A 651 -0.05 -32.49 2.79
CA TYR A 651 0.66 -31.29 3.24
C TYR A 651 -0.32 -30.35 3.93
N ASP A 652 -0.26 -30.25 5.25
CA ASP A 652 -1.19 -29.45 6.05
C ASP A 652 -0.66 -29.20 7.47
N THR A 653 -1.37 -28.37 8.23
CA THR A 653 -1.34 -28.41 9.69
C THR A 653 -2.52 -29.22 10.20
N TYR A 654 -2.26 -30.14 11.11
CA TYR A 654 -3.26 -31.00 11.76
C TYR A 654 -3.33 -30.69 13.25
N THR A 655 -4.53 -30.48 13.77
CA THR A 655 -4.78 -30.48 15.22
C THR A 655 -4.99 -31.93 15.66
N ILE A 656 -4.27 -32.36 16.69
CA ILE A 656 -4.39 -33.67 17.35
C ILE A 656 -5.15 -33.46 18.67
N GLU A 657 -6.28 -34.14 18.83
CA GLU A 657 -7.16 -34.04 19.99
C GLU A 657 -7.35 -35.44 20.60
N GLU A 658 -7.06 -35.60 21.88
CA GLU A 658 -7.37 -36.84 22.58
C GLU A 658 -8.85 -36.90 22.97
N LEU A 659 -9.49 -38.05 22.77
CA LEU A 659 -10.90 -38.26 23.12
C LEU A 659 -11.05 -39.04 24.43
N ARG A 660 -12.03 -38.65 25.24
CA ARG A 660 -12.36 -39.33 26.50
C ARG A 660 -12.90 -40.74 26.23
N CYS A 661 -12.30 -41.75 26.84
CA CYS A 661 -12.75 -43.15 26.82
C CYS A 661 -12.58 -43.81 28.21
N ASP A 662 -12.88 -45.10 28.33
CA ASP A 662 -12.68 -45.83 29.60
C ASP A 662 -11.20 -45.96 30.01
N SER A 663 -10.25 -45.94 29.05
CA SER A 663 -8.82 -46.12 29.32
C SER A 663 -8.12 -44.88 29.91
N ASN A 664 -8.64 -43.67 29.65
CA ASN A 664 -8.14 -42.40 30.19
C ASN A 664 -9.15 -41.75 31.18
N LYS A 665 -10.00 -42.56 31.81
CA LYS A 665 -10.97 -42.14 32.82
C LYS A 665 -10.27 -41.80 34.15
N GLY A 666 -10.52 -40.62 34.70
CA GLY A 666 -9.88 -40.13 35.93
C GLY A 666 -8.44 -39.64 35.70
N MET A 667 -8.12 -39.18 34.49
CA MET A 667 -6.85 -38.57 34.11
C MET A 667 -7.12 -37.27 33.33
N THR A 668 -6.18 -36.34 33.33
CA THR A 668 -6.25 -35.09 32.56
C THR A 668 -5.87 -35.38 31.11
N LEU A 669 -6.82 -35.21 30.17
CA LEU A 669 -6.53 -35.41 28.74
C LEU A 669 -5.49 -34.41 28.23
N ILE A 670 -4.67 -34.84 27.28
CA ILE A 670 -3.68 -33.96 26.64
C ILE A 670 -4.40 -32.81 25.90
N PRO A 671 -4.08 -31.52 26.20
CA PRO A 671 -4.62 -30.39 25.47
C PRO A 671 -4.30 -30.48 23.97
N ALA A 672 -5.31 -30.26 23.13
CA ALA A 672 -5.18 -30.45 21.68
C ALA A 672 -4.07 -29.57 21.07
N PHE A 673 -3.21 -30.17 20.25
CA PHE A 673 -1.96 -29.56 19.77
C PHE A 673 -1.77 -29.69 18.25
N ASP A 674 -0.99 -28.78 17.67
CA ASP A 674 -0.78 -28.69 16.21
C ASP A 674 0.48 -29.44 15.75
N VAL A 675 0.37 -30.15 14.63
CA VAL A 675 1.46 -30.88 13.95
C VAL A 675 1.48 -30.53 12.46
N ILE A 676 2.66 -30.24 11.89
CA ILE A 676 2.78 -29.76 10.50
C ILE A 676 3.43 -30.82 9.60
N VAL A 677 2.62 -31.40 8.70
CA VAL A 677 3.08 -32.35 7.67
C VAL A 677 3.69 -31.57 6.52
N SER A 678 4.97 -31.21 6.67
CA SER A 678 5.69 -30.33 5.73
C SER A 678 6.58 -31.04 4.72
N ARG A 679 6.86 -32.34 4.92
CA ARG A 679 7.84 -33.13 4.15
C ARG A 679 7.21 -34.41 3.60
N ASN A 680 7.55 -34.74 2.35
CA ASN A 680 7.06 -35.95 1.70
C ASN A 680 7.71 -37.22 2.29
N LYS A 681 6.94 -38.32 2.40
CA LYS A 681 7.35 -39.63 2.93
C LYS A 681 8.13 -39.50 4.24
N THR A 682 7.62 -38.67 5.15
CA THR A 682 8.21 -38.43 6.46
C THR A 682 7.19 -38.79 7.52
N VAL A 683 7.55 -39.73 8.41
CA VAL A 683 6.82 -39.99 9.64
C VAL A 683 7.19 -38.92 10.66
N ILE A 684 6.20 -38.38 11.37
CA ILE A 684 6.38 -37.45 12.47
C ILE A 684 6.14 -38.20 13.77
N HIS A 685 7.22 -38.51 14.46
CA HIS A 685 7.19 -39.08 15.80
C HIS A 685 6.72 -38.02 16.79
N LEU A 686 5.49 -38.17 17.31
CA LEU A 686 4.92 -37.34 18.37
C LEU A 686 5.54 -37.66 19.74
N GLY A 687 6.23 -38.80 19.85
CA GLY A 687 6.91 -39.25 21.06
C GLY A 687 5.95 -39.91 22.05
N THR A 688 6.19 -39.68 23.34
CA THR A 688 5.38 -40.22 24.43
C THR A 688 4.34 -39.18 24.86
N LEU A 689 3.09 -39.60 24.94
CA LEU A 689 1.91 -38.78 25.20
C LEU A 689 1.30 -39.17 26.57
N THR A 690 1.49 -38.33 27.58
CA THR A 690 1.17 -38.56 29.01
C THR A 690 -0.14 -37.91 29.44
N ASP A 691 -0.96 -38.60 30.26
CA ASP A 691 -2.06 -37.96 31.02
C ASP A 691 -1.67 -37.78 32.49
N ASP A 692 -1.87 -36.57 33.02
CA ASP A 692 -1.56 -36.24 34.41
C ASP A 692 -2.79 -36.50 35.31
N TYR A 693 -2.60 -36.89 36.57
CA TYR A 693 -3.72 -37.09 37.50
C TYR A 693 -4.34 -35.75 37.96
N GLU A 694 -5.68 -35.69 38.03
CA GLU A 694 -6.43 -34.52 38.51
C GLU A 694 -6.26 -34.38 40.05
N PRO A 695 -5.85 -33.21 40.59
CA PRO A 695 -5.66 -32.99 42.04
C PRO A 695 -6.94 -32.53 42.75
N GLU A 696 -7.10 -32.93 44.01
CA GLU A 696 -8.21 -32.52 44.89
C GLU A 696 -7.88 -31.24 45.70
N ILE A 697 -8.91 -30.49 46.11
CA ILE A 697 -8.81 -29.25 46.91
C ILE A 697 -9.20 -29.56 48.37
N SER A 698 -8.48 -28.98 49.34
CA SER A 698 -8.76 -29.14 50.77
C SER A 698 -8.87 -27.80 51.52
N ILE A 699 -9.51 -27.85 52.70
CA ILE A 699 -9.79 -26.71 53.58
C ILE A 699 -9.54 -27.09 55.04
N HIS A 700 -8.93 -26.17 55.80
CA HIS A 700 -8.70 -26.27 57.24
C HIS A 700 -8.90 -24.89 57.88
N THR A 701 -9.64 -24.79 58.98
CA THR A 701 -10.07 -23.49 59.55
C THR A 701 -9.80 -23.38 61.05
N THR A 702 -9.81 -22.16 61.62
CA THR A 702 -9.56 -21.91 63.06
C THR A 702 -10.11 -20.54 63.48
N ALA A 703 -11.17 -20.54 64.30
CA ALA A 703 -11.86 -19.33 64.77
C ALA A 703 -11.48 -18.91 66.22
N ALA A 704 -11.25 -17.61 66.46
CA ALA A 704 -10.85 -17.06 67.76
C ALA A 704 -11.32 -15.59 67.94
N ASP A 705 -11.15 -15.03 69.14
CA ASP A 705 -11.39 -13.59 69.39
C ASP A 705 -10.40 -12.68 68.65
N LYS A 706 -10.88 -11.53 68.17
CA LYS A 706 -10.03 -10.53 67.49
C LYS A 706 -9.13 -9.72 68.43
N ALA A 707 -9.47 -9.58 69.70
CA ALA A 707 -8.74 -8.73 70.63
C ALA A 707 -7.69 -9.50 71.46
N THR A 708 -7.99 -10.74 71.84
CA THR A 708 -7.09 -11.61 72.63
C THR A 708 -6.44 -12.73 71.82
N GLY A 709 -7.09 -13.21 70.76
CA GLY A 709 -6.72 -14.46 70.07
C GLY A 709 -7.14 -15.72 70.81
N GLU A 710 -7.95 -15.61 71.86
CA GLU A 710 -8.40 -16.74 72.69
C GLU A 710 -9.72 -17.35 72.17
N LYS A 711 -10.08 -18.50 72.73
CA LYS A 711 -11.32 -19.24 72.42
C LYS A 711 -12.53 -18.77 73.25
N SER A 712 -12.43 -17.65 73.95
CA SER A 712 -13.58 -17.03 74.62
C SER A 712 -13.60 -15.51 74.54
N ILE A 713 -14.80 -14.92 74.68
CA ILE A 713 -15.09 -13.49 74.57
C ILE A 713 -16.12 -13.10 75.63
N VAL A 714 -15.87 -12.05 76.41
CA VAL A 714 -16.88 -11.51 77.35
C VAL A 714 -18.01 -10.81 76.57
N ALA A 715 -19.26 -11.17 76.87
CA ALA A 715 -20.46 -10.60 76.25
C ALA A 715 -20.47 -9.06 76.27
N GLY A 716 -20.97 -8.42 75.21
CA GLY A 716 -21.07 -6.97 75.14
C GLY A 716 -21.59 -6.44 73.82
N LYS A 717 -21.78 -5.11 73.76
CA LYS A 717 -22.46 -4.41 72.66
C LYS A 717 -21.78 -4.53 71.29
N SER A 718 -20.51 -4.93 71.24
CA SER A 718 -19.77 -5.27 70.01
C SER A 718 -18.62 -6.24 70.32
N VAL A 719 -18.68 -7.45 69.77
CA VAL A 719 -17.59 -8.46 69.78
C VAL A 719 -17.11 -8.72 68.36
N THR A 720 -15.97 -9.41 68.17
CA THR A 720 -15.55 -9.87 66.83
C THR A 720 -14.81 -11.18 66.88
N ILE A 721 -15.34 -12.19 66.18
CA ILE A 721 -14.66 -13.45 65.91
C ILE A 721 -13.84 -13.29 64.61
N VAL A 722 -12.64 -13.86 64.56
CA VAL A 722 -11.83 -14.02 63.34
C VAL A 722 -11.63 -15.51 63.08
N ASP A 723 -11.91 -15.95 61.87
CA ASP A 723 -11.60 -17.30 61.39
C ASP A 723 -10.43 -17.27 60.41
N THR A 724 -9.54 -18.27 60.49
CA THR A 724 -8.31 -18.39 59.72
C THR A 724 -8.35 -19.63 58.83
N VAL A 725 -8.62 -19.41 57.55
CA VAL A 725 -8.86 -20.47 56.55
C VAL A 725 -7.60 -20.75 55.74
N THR A 726 -7.05 -21.96 55.88
CA THR A 726 -5.99 -22.51 55.05
C THR A 726 -6.60 -23.38 53.94
N LEU A 727 -6.10 -23.20 52.71
CA LEU A 727 -6.58 -23.86 51.49
C LEU A 727 -5.40 -24.45 50.70
N ASP A 728 -5.54 -25.67 50.20
CA ASP A 728 -4.57 -26.32 49.31
C ASP A 728 -5.26 -26.88 48.04
N GLY A 729 -4.48 -27.17 47.00
CA GLY A 729 -4.95 -27.63 45.69
C GLY A 729 -5.43 -26.53 44.73
N LEU A 730 -5.36 -25.24 45.12
CA LEU A 730 -5.96 -24.14 44.34
C LEU A 730 -5.32 -23.94 42.96
N THR A 731 -6.13 -23.67 41.94
CA THR A 731 -5.61 -23.32 40.61
C THR A 731 -5.13 -21.87 40.58
N LYS A 732 -3.82 -21.67 40.44
CA LYS A 732 -3.21 -20.33 40.42
C LYS A 732 -3.75 -19.47 39.25
N GLY A 733 -4.32 -18.32 39.59
CA GLY A 733 -4.97 -17.40 38.65
C GLY A 733 -6.50 -17.52 38.64
N THR A 734 -7.05 -18.62 39.15
CA THR A 734 -8.49 -18.79 39.32
C THR A 734 -9.04 -17.89 40.43
N LYS A 735 -10.28 -17.46 40.27
CA LYS A 735 -11.01 -16.63 41.21
C LYS A 735 -11.87 -17.53 42.10
N TYR A 736 -11.81 -17.35 43.41
CA TYR A 736 -12.57 -18.14 44.37
C TYR A 736 -13.36 -17.22 45.32
N GLN A 737 -14.46 -17.74 45.87
CA GLN A 737 -15.24 -17.10 46.93
C GLN A 737 -15.35 -18.06 48.12
N LEU A 738 -14.85 -17.61 49.25
CA LEU A 738 -15.05 -18.20 50.56
C LEU A 738 -16.28 -17.54 51.17
N LYS A 739 -17.26 -18.34 51.61
CA LYS A 739 -18.43 -17.89 52.38
C LYS A 739 -18.32 -18.51 53.77
N GLY A 740 -18.67 -17.78 54.82
CA GLY A 740 -18.76 -18.37 56.15
C GLY A 740 -19.74 -17.67 57.08
N TRP A 741 -20.13 -18.35 58.17
CA TRP A 741 -21.15 -17.86 59.10
C TRP A 741 -21.02 -18.49 60.50
N GLN A 742 -21.62 -17.81 61.49
CA GLN A 742 -21.65 -18.28 62.88
C GLN A 742 -22.88 -19.15 63.15
N MET A 743 -22.67 -20.26 63.87
CA MET A 743 -23.68 -21.21 64.35
C MET A 743 -23.69 -21.23 65.88
N VAL A 744 -24.86 -21.37 66.51
CA VAL A 744 -24.97 -21.53 67.97
C VAL A 744 -24.88 -23.04 68.31
N LYS A 745 -23.79 -23.48 68.95
CA LYS A 745 -23.47 -24.92 69.16
C LYS A 745 -24.61 -25.67 69.87
N SER A 746 -25.20 -25.06 70.91
CA SER A 746 -26.28 -25.64 71.70
C SER A 746 -27.63 -25.77 70.97
N GLU A 747 -27.80 -25.11 69.84
CA GLU A 747 -29.08 -25.00 69.11
C GLU A 747 -29.02 -25.57 67.69
N ASN A 748 -27.82 -25.81 67.16
CA ASN A 748 -27.57 -26.23 65.78
C ASN A 748 -28.31 -25.35 64.75
N ALA A 749 -28.25 -24.03 64.98
CA ALA A 749 -28.90 -22.99 64.19
C ALA A 749 -27.92 -21.85 63.92
N GLN A 750 -28.08 -21.17 62.77
CA GLN A 750 -27.29 -19.99 62.42
C GLN A 750 -27.58 -18.85 63.40
N LEU A 751 -26.54 -18.14 63.85
CA LEU A 751 -26.68 -17.01 64.76
C LEU A 751 -27.36 -15.84 64.04
N LEU A 752 -28.50 -15.41 64.56
CA LEU A 752 -29.23 -14.23 64.11
C LEU A 752 -29.10 -13.11 65.15
N ILE A 753 -28.76 -11.90 64.71
CA ILE A 753 -28.72 -10.68 65.54
C ILE A 753 -29.62 -9.63 64.87
N ASP A 754 -30.55 -9.07 65.65
CA ASP A 754 -31.62 -8.16 65.19
C ASP A 754 -32.48 -8.69 64.01
N GLY A 755 -32.41 -10.01 63.74
CA GLY A 755 -33.12 -10.71 62.67
C GLY A 755 -32.26 -11.10 61.47
N GLU A 756 -31.04 -10.57 61.35
CA GLU A 756 -30.12 -10.82 60.24
C GLU A 756 -29.05 -11.87 60.61
N PRO A 757 -28.57 -12.69 59.65
CA PRO A 757 -27.54 -13.68 59.89
C PRO A 757 -26.15 -13.08 60.13
N VAL A 758 -25.38 -13.67 61.04
CA VAL A 758 -23.96 -13.33 61.23
C VAL A 758 -23.11 -14.13 60.24
N GLU A 759 -22.94 -13.58 59.04
CA GLU A 759 -22.22 -14.19 57.90
C GLU A 759 -21.25 -13.22 57.20
N SER A 760 -20.34 -13.75 56.37
CA SER A 760 -19.33 -12.98 55.64
C SER A 760 -18.87 -13.67 54.35
N ASP A 761 -18.78 -12.90 53.27
CA ASP A 761 -18.33 -13.34 51.94
C ASP A 761 -16.99 -12.70 51.57
N TYR A 762 -15.96 -13.52 51.34
CA TYR A 762 -14.63 -13.08 50.91
C TYR A 762 -14.24 -13.66 49.55
N THR A 763 -14.00 -12.78 48.57
CA THR A 763 -13.63 -13.17 47.19
C THR A 763 -12.17 -12.82 46.89
N PHE A 764 -11.41 -13.80 46.39
CA PHE A 764 -10.00 -13.64 46.07
C PHE A 764 -9.61 -14.27 44.71
N THR A 765 -8.34 -14.10 44.33
CA THR A 765 -7.73 -14.79 43.18
C THR A 765 -6.50 -15.54 43.66
N ALA A 766 -6.44 -16.84 43.40
CA ALA A 766 -5.39 -17.71 43.93
C ALA A 766 -4.01 -17.32 43.37
N LYS A 767 -3.05 -17.05 44.25
CA LYS A 767 -1.67 -16.63 43.88
C LYS A 767 -0.68 -17.80 43.84
N LYS A 768 -1.06 -18.93 44.43
CA LYS A 768 -0.36 -20.21 44.62
C LYS A 768 -1.43 -21.32 44.71
N SER A 769 -1.00 -22.58 44.82
CA SER A 769 -1.83 -23.72 45.25
C SER A 769 -2.25 -23.61 46.71
N GLU A 770 -1.30 -23.28 47.58
CA GLU A 770 -1.49 -23.09 49.02
C GLU A 770 -1.79 -21.61 49.35
N MET A 771 -2.86 -21.33 50.09
CA MET A 771 -3.19 -20.00 50.60
C MET A 771 -3.79 -20.01 52.01
N GLU A 772 -3.69 -18.87 52.67
CA GLU A 772 -4.25 -18.57 53.99
C GLU A 772 -5.11 -17.29 53.87
N VAL A 773 -6.26 -17.25 54.54
CA VAL A 773 -7.28 -16.19 54.45
C VAL A 773 -7.92 -15.96 55.82
N GLU A 774 -7.96 -14.71 56.29
CA GLU A 774 -8.72 -14.32 57.49
C GLU A 774 -10.12 -13.81 57.11
N VAL A 775 -11.15 -14.25 57.84
CA VAL A 775 -12.54 -13.76 57.76
C VAL A 775 -12.95 -13.21 59.13
N SER A 776 -13.71 -12.12 59.19
CA SER A 776 -14.11 -11.49 60.47
C SER A 776 -15.62 -11.31 60.58
N TYR A 777 -16.17 -11.60 61.76
CA TYR A 777 -17.60 -11.55 62.09
C TYR A 777 -17.81 -10.63 63.30
N THR A 778 -18.37 -9.44 63.10
CA THR A 778 -18.58 -8.42 64.14
C THR A 778 -20.07 -8.26 64.44
N PHE A 779 -20.48 -8.43 65.71
CA PHE A 779 -21.89 -8.44 66.11
C PHE A 779 -22.08 -8.05 67.60
N ASN A 780 -23.33 -7.80 68.00
CA ASN A 780 -23.70 -7.55 69.40
C ASN A 780 -23.92 -8.87 70.14
N ALA A 781 -23.11 -9.16 71.17
CA ALA A 781 -23.19 -10.39 71.96
C ALA A 781 -23.72 -10.17 73.39
N SER A 782 -24.30 -9.01 73.69
CA SER A 782 -24.75 -8.65 75.05
C SER A 782 -25.73 -9.65 75.67
N ALA A 783 -26.52 -10.33 74.83
CA ALA A 783 -27.51 -11.34 75.23
C ALA A 783 -27.03 -12.80 75.03
N LEU A 784 -25.76 -13.02 74.67
CA LEU A 784 -25.19 -14.34 74.35
C LEU A 784 -24.31 -14.92 75.46
N GLY A 785 -24.27 -14.32 76.65
CA GLY A 785 -23.52 -14.86 77.79
C GLY A 785 -23.82 -16.35 78.03
N GLY A 786 -22.78 -17.17 78.13
CA GLY A 786 -22.88 -18.62 78.31
C GLY A 786 -23.09 -19.44 77.03
N LYS A 787 -23.07 -18.84 75.83
CA LYS A 787 -23.23 -19.55 74.54
C LYS A 787 -21.89 -19.90 73.90
N ASP A 788 -21.79 -21.12 73.36
CA ASP A 788 -20.71 -21.51 72.44
C ASP A 788 -21.15 -21.27 70.99
N LEU A 789 -20.31 -20.62 70.19
CA LEU A 789 -20.50 -20.31 68.77
C LEU A 789 -19.49 -21.08 67.93
N VAL A 790 -19.85 -21.50 66.71
CA VAL A 790 -18.99 -22.27 65.80
C VAL A 790 -19.04 -21.64 64.42
N THR A 791 -17.88 -21.45 63.77
CA THR A 791 -17.84 -20.94 62.39
C THR A 791 -17.94 -22.10 61.37
N PHE A 792 -18.74 -21.91 60.32
CA PHE A 792 -18.89 -22.81 59.17
C PHE A 792 -18.43 -22.11 57.88
N GLU A 793 -17.85 -22.87 56.93
CA GLU A 793 -17.25 -22.34 55.70
C GLU A 793 -17.62 -23.14 54.41
N GLU A 794 -17.73 -22.45 53.27
CA GLU A 794 -17.82 -23.02 51.93
C GLU A 794 -16.91 -22.29 50.93
N LEU A 795 -16.20 -23.02 50.07
CA LEU A 795 -15.35 -22.48 49.01
C LEU A 795 -15.95 -22.77 47.62
N TYR A 796 -16.09 -21.72 46.81
CA TYR A 796 -16.61 -21.76 45.45
C TYR A 796 -15.58 -21.30 44.43
N ASP A 797 -15.48 -22.01 43.30
CA ASP A 797 -14.77 -21.58 42.09
C ASP A 797 -15.67 -20.64 41.26
N LEU A 798 -15.13 -19.48 40.90
CA LEU A 798 -15.80 -18.42 40.12
C LEU A 798 -15.24 -18.28 38.70
N SER A 799 -14.63 -19.33 38.14
CA SER A 799 -14.19 -19.37 36.74
C SER A 799 -15.35 -19.13 35.77
N ASN A 800 -16.56 -19.58 36.11
CA ASN A 800 -17.81 -19.14 35.50
C ASN A 800 -18.60 -18.27 36.50
N PRO A 801 -18.65 -16.93 36.35
CA PRO A 801 -19.38 -16.07 37.27
C PRO A 801 -20.90 -16.30 37.32
N ASP A 802 -21.47 -16.85 36.24
CA ASP A 802 -22.91 -17.11 36.12
C ASP A 802 -23.32 -18.46 36.72
N GLU A 803 -22.35 -19.35 37.03
CA GLU A 803 -22.58 -20.67 37.63
C GLU A 803 -21.42 -21.05 38.59
N PRO A 804 -21.39 -20.50 39.82
CA PRO A 804 -20.37 -20.82 40.83
C PRO A 804 -20.40 -22.30 41.24
N ILE A 805 -19.25 -22.97 41.20
CA ILE A 805 -19.11 -24.39 41.56
C ILE A 805 -18.52 -24.51 42.96
N LYS A 806 -19.21 -25.18 43.90
CA LYS A 806 -18.62 -25.47 45.22
C LYS A 806 -17.52 -26.53 45.08
N VAL A 807 -16.34 -26.25 45.61
CA VAL A 807 -15.15 -27.11 45.51
C VAL A 807 -14.64 -27.64 46.85
N ALA A 808 -14.97 -26.99 47.97
CA ALA A 808 -14.71 -27.50 49.33
C ALA A 808 -15.71 -26.90 50.34
N GLU A 809 -15.87 -27.53 51.51
CA GLU A 809 -16.61 -26.99 52.66
C GLU A 809 -16.08 -27.54 53.99
N HIS A 810 -16.24 -26.77 55.07
CA HIS A 810 -15.97 -27.19 56.44
C HIS A 810 -17.17 -26.81 57.32
N LYS A 811 -17.85 -27.82 57.90
CA LYS A 811 -19.16 -27.67 58.56
C LYS A 811 -19.36 -28.66 59.70
N ASP A 812 -18.33 -28.83 60.53
CA ASP A 812 -18.45 -29.65 61.73
C ASP A 812 -18.80 -28.76 62.94
N ILE A 813 -19.99 -28.95 63.50
CA ILE A 813 -20.45 -28.17 64.67
C ILE A 813 -19.78 -28.63 65.97
N GLU A 814 -19.13 -29.80 65.97
CA GLU A 814 -18.37 -30.28 67.12
C GLU A 814 -16.89 -29.87 67.09
N ASP A 815 -16.44 -29.15 66.06
CA ASP A 815 -15.04 -28.73 65.92
C ASP A 815 -14.64 -27.68 66.98
N ASP A 816 -13.86 -28.10 67.96
CA ASP A 816 -13.22 -27.23 68.96
C ASP A 816 -12.22 -26.24 68.31
N GLY A 817 -11.75 -26.53 67.09
CA GLY A 817 -11.01 -25.63 66.21
C GLY A 817 -11.84 -24.44 65.73
N GLN A 818 -13.16 -24.62 65.52
CA GLN A 818 -14.09 -23.54 65.15
C GLN A 818 -14.94 -22.99 66.30
N THR A 819 -14.90 -23.62 67.48
CA THR A 819 -15.73 -23.21 68.62
C THR A 819 -15.12 -22.03 69.41
N VAL A 820 -15.91 -20.97 69.64
CA VAL A 820 -15.59 -19.80 70.48
C VAL A 820 -16.71 -19.55 71.50
N ARG A 821 -16.37 -19.41 72.78
CA ARG A 821 -17.33 -19.27 73.89
C ARG A 821 -17.59 -17.81 74.27
N ILE A 822 -18.85 -17.44 74.44
CA ILE A 822 -19.25 -16.14 75.00
C ILE A 822 -19.43 -16.26 76.52
N GLU A 823 -18.79 -15.39 77.29
CA GLU A 823 -18.81 -15.36 78.76
C GLU A 823 -19.73 -14.26 79.32
N GLU A 824 -20.28 -14.47 80.52
CA GLU A 824 -21.16 -13.50 81.19
C GLU A 824 -20.37 -12.34 81.83
N ARG A 825 -20.95 -11.13 81.87
CA ARG A 825 -20.38 -9.98 82.59
C ARG A 825 -20.87 -9.94 84.03
N ILE A 826 -19.94 -9.87 84.98
CA ILE A 826 -20.19 -9.71 86.41
C ILE A 826 -19.62 -8.36 86.86
N ILE A 827 -20.33 -7.65 87.75
CA ILE A 827 -19.88 -6.40 88.38
C ILE A 827 -19.71 -6.63 89.88
N THR A 828 -18.66 -6.08 90.49
CA THR A 828 -18.42 -6.14 91.94
C THR A 828 -18.19 -4.75 92.55
N ILE A 829 -18.48 -4.63 93.85
CA ILE A 829 -18.46 -3.39 94.62
C ILE A 829 -17.68 -3.59 95.93
N HIS A 830 -16.90 -2.59 96.33
CA HIS A 830 -16.17 -2.51 97.61
C HIS A 830 -16.17 -1.05 98.08
N THR A 831 -16.37 -0.80 99.38
CA THR A 831 -16.63 0.55 99.91
C THR A 831 -15.80 0.86 101.16
N THR A 832 -15.66 2.13 101.56
CA THR A 832 -14.95 2.54 102.78
C THR A 832 -15.37 3.93 103.27
N ALA A 833 -16.02 4.00 104.43
CA ALA A 833 -16.49 5.22 105.09
C ALA A 833 -15.48 5.86 106.08
N THR A 834 -15.39 7.19 106.07
CA THR A 834 -14.51 8.03 106.92
C THR A 834 -15.10 9.43 107.19
N ASP A 835 -14.61 10.15 108.20
CA ASP A 835 -14.90 11.57 108.39
C ASP A 835 -14.20 12.46 107.35
N LYS A 836 -14.94 13.44 106.81
CA LYS A 836 -14.45 14.42 105.83
C LYS A 836 -13.37 15.37 106.36
N ALA A 837 -13.38 15.69 107.65
CA ALA A 837 -12.48 16.70 108.21
C ALA A 837 -11.09 16.14 108.57
N THR A 838 -11.03 14.87 108.96
CA THR A 838 -9.82 14.18 109.45
C THR A 838 -9.34 13.05 108.55
N GLY A 839 -10.24 12.38 107.82
CA GLY A 839 -9.98 11.11 107.15
C GLY A 839 -9.94 9.90 108.11
N GLU A 840 -10.28 10.09 109.38
CA GLU A 840 -10.32 9.01 110.38
C GLU A 840 -11.72 8.39 110.48
N LYS A 841 -11.82 7.24 111.15
CA LYS A 841 -13.09 6.58 111.51
C LYS A 841 -13.68 7.07 112.82
N MET A 842 -12.99 7.95 113.56
CA MET A 842 -13.49 8.57 114.78
C MET A 842 -13.89 10.02 114.51
N ILE A 843 -15.12 10.38 114.85
CA ILE A 843 -15.69 11.70 114.65
C ILE A 843 -16.04 12.31 116.01
N VAL A 844 -15.79 13.60 116.22
CA VAL A 844 -16.22 14.29 117.46
C VAL A 844 -17.66 14.77 117.31
N ALA A 845 -18.51 14.52 118.31
CA ALA A 845 -19.91 14.94 118.28
C ALA A 845 -20.05 16.47 118.10
N GLY A 846 -20.89 16.89 117.15
CA GLY A 846 -21.04 18.29 116.79
C GLY A 846 -22.25 18.59 115.92
N LYS A 847 -22.55 19.89 115.77
CA LYS A 847 -23.77 20.39 115.10
C LYS A 847 -23.82 20.14 113.60
N GLU A 848 -22.66 19.87 112.99
CA GLU A 848 -22.48 19.57 111.58
C GLU A 848 -21.29 18.59 111.47
N VAL A 849 -21.53 17.42 110.86
CA VAL A 849 -20.58 16.33 110.61
C VAL A 849 -20.79 15.85 109.18
N THR A 850 -19.73 15.46 108.48
CA THR A 850 -19.82 14.84 107.15
C THR A 850 -19.06 13.53 107.08
N VAL A 851 -19.76 12.44 106.77
CA VAL A 851 -19.16 11.16 106.35
C VAL A 851 -18.89 11.20 104.85
N ILE A 852 -17.77 10.61 104.42
CA ILE A 852 -17.47 10.28 103.02
C ILE A 852 -17.28 8.77 102.92
N ASP A 853 -18.01 8.14 102.00
CA ASP A 853 -17.74 6.79 101.52
C ASP A 853 -17.02 6.82 100.15
N THR A 854 -16.13 5.86 99.94
CA THR A 854 -15.32 5.68 98.73
C THR A 854 -15.56 4.31 98.11
N VAL A 855 -16.30 4.30 97.01
CA VAL A 855 -16.80 3.10 96.32
C VAL A 855 -15.91 2.73 95.14
N THR A 856 -15.26 1.58 95.23
CA THR A 856 -14.56 0.91 94.13
C THR A 856 -15.49 -0.06 93.41
N LEU A 857 -15.50 0.00 92.08
CA LEU A 857 -16.32 -0.81 91.19
C LEU A 857 -15.46 -1.50 90.14
N ASP A 858 -15.78 -2.77 89.84
CA ASP A 858 -15.09 -3.61 88.85
C ASP A 858 -16.11 -4.27 87.90
N GLY A 859 -15.69 -4.62 86.69
CA GLY A 859 -16.54 -5.29 85.68
C GLY A 859 -17.49 -4.39 84.87
N LEU A 860 -17.42 -3.06 85.00
CA LEU A 860 -18.32 -2.10 84.32
C LEU A 860 -18.21 -2.16 82.79
N GLU A 861 -19.29 -1.84 82.05
CA GLU A 861 -19.21 -1.66 80.60
C GLU A 861 -18.86 -0.21 80.23
N LYS A 862 -17.69 -0.01 79.62
CA LYS A 862 -17.15 1.31 79.24
C LYS A 862 -18.11 2.05 78.29
N GLY A 863 -18.54 3.25 78.69
CA GLY A 863 -19.51 4.08 77.99
C GLY A 863 -20.95 3.97 78.52
N THR A 864 -21.26 2.97 79.34
CA THR A 864 -22.59 2.80 79.95
C THR A 864 -22.78 3.74 81.16
N LYS A 865 -24.02 4.16 81.41
CA LYS A 865 -24.38 5.03 82.54
C LYS A 865 -24.80 4.20 83.75
N TYR A 866 -24.41 4.65 84.93
CA TYR A 866 -24.74 4.01 86.19
C TYR A 866 -25.20 5.04 87.24
N GLN A 867 -26.01 4.60 88.21
CA GLN A 867 -26.36 5.38 89.41
C GLN A 867 -26.01 4.57 90.65
N LEU A 868 -25.17 5.15 91.49
CA LEU A 868 -24.90 4.72 92.87
C LEU A 868 -25.87 5.44 93.81
N LYS A 869 -26.44 4.72 94.78
CA LYS A 869 -27.24 5.28 95.88
C LYS A 869 -26.66 4.79 97.19
N GLY A 870 -26.68 5.61 98.24
CA GLY A 870 -26.29 5.15 99.57
C GLY A 870 -26.90 5.91 100.73
N TRP A 871 -26.76 5.36 101.94
CA TRP A 871 -27.36 5.89 103.17
C TRP A 871 -26.66 5.39 104.44
N GLU A 872 -26.82 6.13 105.53
CA GLU A 872 -26.26 5.81 106.84
C GLU A 872 -27.21 4.92 107.68
N MET A 873 -26.64 3.92 108.35
CA MET A 873 -27.29 2.99 109.29
C MET A 873 -26.67 3.11 110.67
N VAL A 874 -27.45 3.00 111.75
CA VAL A 874 -26.94 2.95 113.14
C VAL A 874 -26.62 1.49 113.51
N LYS A 875 -25.33 1.13 113.63
CA LYS A 875 -24.85 -0.27 113.83
C LYS A 875 -25.55 -0.96 115.00
N SER A 876 -25.62 -0.29 116.15
CA SER A 876 -26.21 -0.82 117.39
C SER A 876 -27.72 -1.07 117.34
N GLU A 877 -28.42 -0.55 116.34
CA GLU A 877 -29.89 -0.62 116.20
C GLU A 877 -30.33 -1.36 114.93
N ASN A 878 -29.40 -1.61 113.98
CA ASN A 878 -29.67 -2.12 112.64
C ASN A 878 -30.85 -1.38 111.96
N ALA A 879 -30.85 -0.06 112.10
CA ALA A 879 -31.88 0.85 111.65
C ALA A 879 -31.26 2.05 110.93
N GLU A 880 -32.02 2.66 110.03
CA GLU A 880 -31.57 3.81 109.23
C GLU A 880 -31.35 5.03 110.13
N LEU A 881 -30.29 5.81 109.88
CA LEU A 881 -30.03 7.03 110.62
C LEU A 881 -31.06 8.11 110.21
N LEU A 882 -31.95 8.46 111.14
CA LEU A 882 -32.93 9.53 110.98
C LEU A 882 -32.50 10.78 111.74
N VAL A 883 -32.33 11.90 111.04
CA VAL A 883 -31.98 13.21 111.64
C VAL A 883 -33.07 14.21 111.28
N GLY A 884 -33.71 14.80 112.29
CA GLY A 884 -34.90 15.66 112.09
C GLY A 884 -36.17 14.91 111.65
N GLY A 885 -36.11 13.59 111.48
CA GLY A 885 -37.19 12.75 110.96
C GLY A 885 -37.02 12.34 109.49
N GLU A 886 -35.98 12.82 108.81
CA GLU A 886 -35.61 12.42 107.45
C GLU A 886 -34.37 11.50 107.48
N ARG A 887 -34.26 10.63 106.48
CA ARG A 887 -33.18 9.64 106.33
C ARG A 887 -31.89 10.33 105.86
N VAL A 888 -30.76 9.93 106.43
CA VAL A 888 -29.44 10.39 105.95
C VAL A 888 -29.04 9.56 104.73
N GLU A 889 -29.37 10.05 103.52
CA GLU A 889 -29.09 9.40 102.24
C GLU A 889 -28.60 10.36 101.14
N ASN A 890 -28.07 9.82 100.04
CA ASN A 890 -27.58 10.57 98.87
C ASN A 890 -27.51 9.66 97.62
N ASP A 891 -27.38 10.24 96.42
CA ASP A 891 -27.15 9.51 95.17
C ASP A 891 -26.17 10.19 94.19
N LEU A 892 -25.55 9.38 93.34
CA LEU A 892 -24.51 9.79 92.38
C LEU A 892 -24.67 9.05 91.04
N ALA A 893 -25.09 9.77 90.00
CA ALA A 893 -25.11 9.28 88.63
C ALA A 893 -23.80 9.59 87.88
N PHE A 894 -23.24 8.60 87.19
CA PHE A 894 -21.99 8.72 86.43
C PHE A 894 -22.05 7.92 85.10
N THR A 895 -20.96 7.97 84.32
CA THR A 895 -20.78 7.18 83.10
C THR A 895 -19.44 6.46 83.19
N ALA A 896 -19.43 5.15 82.94
CA ALA A 896 -18.24 4.33 83.09
C ALA A 896 -17.17 4.73 82.07
N THR A 897 -16.10 5.39 82.51
CA THR A 897 -14.98 5.75 81.63
C THR A 897 -13.98 4.61 81.45
N ASP A 898 -14.03 3.60 82.32
CA ASP A 898 -13.25 2.36 82.24
C ASP A 898 -14.03 1.18 82.84
N THR A 899 -13.50 -0.04 82.76
CA THR A 899 -14.16 -1.22 83.35
C THR A 899 -14.00 -1.29 84.87
N LYS A 900 -13.01 -0.55 85.42
CA LYS A 900 -12.80 -0.37 86.86
C LYS A 900 -12.81 1.11 87.21
N MET A 901 -13.49 1.49 88.28
CA MET A 901 -13.63 2.89 88.71
C MET A 901 -13.68 3.03 90.23
N GLU A 902 -13.32 4.21 90.71
CA GLU A 902 -13.51 4.66 92.09
C GLU A 902 -14.39 5.92 92.06
N VAL A 903 -15.39 6.01 92.94
CA VAL A 903 -16.30 7.15 93.09
C VAL A 903 -16.53 7.45 94.57
N GLN A 904 -16.89 8.69 94.93
CA GLN A 904 -17.12 9.08 96.32
C GLN A 904 -18.52 9.67 96.52
N ILE A 905 -19.15 9.32 97.64
CA ILE A 905 -20.48 9.79 98.05
C ILE A 905 -20.41 10.33 99.48
N THR A 906 -21.20 11.34 99.83
CA THR A 906 -21.02 12.07 101.11
C THR A 906 -22.33 12.40 101.80
N PHE A 907 -22.37 12.24 103.13
CA PHE A 907 -23.57 12.39 103.96
C PHE A 907 -23.30 13.44 105.05
N THR A 908 -24.11 14.50 105.14
CA THR A 908 -23.89 15.60 106.10
C THR A 908 -25.09 15.81 107.00
N PHE A 909 -24.88 15.79 108.31
CA PHE A 909 -25.94 15.80 109.32
C PHE A 909 -25.47 16.36 110.66
N ASN A 910 -26.41 16.57 111.60
CA ASN A 910 -26.11 16.98 112.97
C ASN A 910 -25.87 15.74 113.85
N ALA A 911 -24.68 15.62 114.44
CA ALA A 911 -24.26 14.50 115.28
C ALA A 911 -24.16 14.85 116.78
N SER A 912 -24.69 15.99 117.21
CA SER A 912 -24.54 16.50 118.60
C SER A 912 -25.08 15.54 119.67
N GLU A 913 -26.11 14.76 119.33
CA GLU A 913 -26.77 13.78 120.23
C GLU A 913 -26.35 12.33 119.92
N LEU A 914 -25.39 12.13 119.00
CA LEU A 914 -24.96 10.80 118.53
C LEU A 914 -23.66 10.31 119.20
N ALA A 915 -23.14 11.00 120.21
CA ALA A 915 -21.93 10.59 120.92
C ALA A 915 -22.04 9.13 121.44
N GLY A 916 -21.02 8.32 121.16
CA GLY A 916 -21.00 6.89 121.49
C GLY A 916 -21.75 5.99 120.49
N LYS A 917 -22.28 6.52 119.37
CA LYS A 917 -22.88 5.72 118.29
C LYS A 917 -21.84 5.31 117.24
N GLU A 918 -22.11 4.16 116.63
CA GLU A 918 -21.44 3.70 115.42
C GLU A 918 -22.43 3.75 114.25
N LEU A 919 -21.95 4.27 113.11
CA LEU A 919 -22.70 4.44 111.87
C LEU A 919 -22.03 3.62 110.75
N VAL A 920 -22.82 3.12 109.80
CA VAL A 920 -22.38 2.26 108.70
C VAL A 920 -23.08 2.68 107.41
N THR A 921 -22.32 2.96 106.35
CA THR A 921 -22.90 3.31 105.04
C THR A 921 -23.28 2.05 104.25
N PHE A 922 -24.44 2.06 103.59
CA PHE A 922 -24.96 1.02 102.68
C PHE A 922 -25.16 1.56 101.25
N GLU A 923 -24.94 0.72 100.23
CA GLU A 923 -24.91 1.12 98.81
C GLU A 923 -25.71 0.21 97.83
N GLU A 924 -26.24 0.79 96.75
CA GLU A 924 -26.77 0.08 95.57
C GLU A 924 -26.32 0.71 94.25
N LEU A 925 -25.98 -0.12 93.24
CA LEU A 925 -25.59 0.31 91.90
C LEU A 925 -26.59 -0.16 90.83
N TYR A 926 -27.06 0.77 90.01
CA TYR A 926 -28.00 0.55 88.91
C TYR A 926 -27.39 0.90 87.55
N ASP A 927 -27.66 0.09 86.53
CA ASP A 927 -27.41 0.41 85.11
C ASP A 927 -28.56 1.25 84.55
N LEU A 928 -28.23 2.35 83.89
CA LEU A 928 -29.15 3.33 83.30
C LEU A 928 -29.19 3.27 81.75
N SER A 929 -28.80 2.14 81.14
CA SER A 929 -28.96 1.90 79.70
C SER A 929 -30.41 2.03 79.25
N ASN A 930 -31.38 1.68 80.12
CA ASN A 930 -32.78 2.06 79.99
C ASN A 930 -33.17 3.03 81.14
N PRO A 931 -33.28 4.34 80.89
CA PRO A 931 -33.61 5.32 81.94
C PRO A 931 -35.00 5.14 82.55
N ASP A 932 -35.95 4.55 81.80
CA ASP A 932 -37.33 4.32 82.26
C ASP A 932 -37.47 3.05 83.12
N GLU A 933 -36.47 2.16 83.09
CA GLU A 933 -36.41 0.93 83.90
C GLU A 933 -34.96 0.62 84.37
N PRO A 934 -34.45 1.35 85.39
CA PRO A 934 -33.11 1.12 85.94
C PRO A 934 -32.92 -0.29 86.51
N THR A 935 -31.94 -1.03 85.99
CA THR A 935 -31.65 -2.41 86.43
C THR A 935 -30.58 -2.42 87.51
N LYS A 936 -30.84 -3.00 88.69
CA LYS A 936 -29.81 -3.16 89.73
C LYS A 936 -28.76 -4.19 89.29
N VAL A 937 -27.48 -3.82 89.36
CA VAL A 937 -26.35 -4.66 88.90
C VAL A 937 -25.36 -5.02 90.00
N ALA A 938 -25.33 -4.27 91.12
CA ALA A 938 -24.58 -4.62 92.34
C ALA A 938 -25.20 -3.94 93.58
N GLU A 939 -24.88 -4.42 94.77
CA GLU A 939 -25.19 -3.78 96.06
C GLU A 939 -24.19 -4.17 97.13
N HIS A 940 -23.97 -3.30 98.12
CA HIS A 940 -23.16 -3.56 99.31
C HIS A 940 -23.94 -3.14 100.57
N LYS A 941 -24.27 -4.09 101.43
CA LYS A 941 -25.23 -3.89 102.54
C LYS A 941 -24.91 -4.79 103.74
N ASP A 942 -23.67 -4.71 104.22
CA ASP A 942 -23.24 -5.44 105.41
C ASP A 942 -23.13 -4.49 106.61
N ILE A 943 -23.99 -4.69 107.61
CA ILE A 943 -24.02 -3.88 108.84
C ILE A 943 -22.80 -4.13 109.74
N GLU A 944 -22.08 -5.24 109.53
CA GLU A 944 -20.88 -5.58 110.29
C GLU A 944 -19.59 -5.15 109.60
N ASP A 945 -19.65 -4.50 108.44
CA ASP A 945 -18.46 -4.06 107.71
C ASP A 945 -17.71 -2.93 108.46
N ASP A 946 -16.59 -3.29 109.11
CA ASP A 946 -15.67 -2.34 109.74
C ASP A 946 -15.04 -1.35 108.73
N GLY A 947 -15.01 -1.70 107.44
CA GLY A 947 -14.69 -0.81 106.33
C GLY A 947 -15.72 0.30 106.15
N GLN A 948 -17.01 0.03 106.35
CA GLN A 948 -18.09 1.02 106.35
C GLN A 948 -18.39 1.65 107.72
N THR A 949 -17.83 1.13 108.82
CA THR A 949 -18.15 1.62 110.17
C THR A 949 -17.36 2.90 110.55
N VAL A 950 -18.03 3.91 111.11
CA VAL A 950 -17.45 5.10 111.77
C VAL A 950 -18.08 5.34 113.15
N THR A 951 -17.34 5.94 114.10
CA THR A 951 -17.72 6.07 115.52
C THR A 951 -17.74 7.53 115.98
N ILE A 952 -18.78 7.96 116.70
CA ILE A 952 -18.92 9.34 117.22
C ILE A 952 -18.46 9.43 118.70
N THR A 953 -17.79 10.52 119.11
CA THR A 953 -17.05 10.64 120.39
C THR A 953 -17.29 11.95 121.17
N GLU A 954 -16.96 11.95 122.47
CA GLU A 954 -17.15 13.08 123.43
C GLU A 954 -15.95 14.06 123.52
N ARG A 955 -16.06 15.12 124.34
CA ARG A 955 -15.11 16.25 124.46
C ARG A 955 -14.64 16.51 125.90
N ILE A 956 -13.37 16.88 126.09
CA ILE A 956 -12.70 17.04 127.40
C ILE A 956 -11.97 18.40 127.50
N ILE A 957 -11.84 18.96 128.71
CA ILE A 957 -11.15 20.23 129.05
C ILE A 957 -10.05 19.97 130.10
N THR A 958 -8.93 20.70 130.05
CA THR A 958 -7.81 20.59 131.02
C THR A 958 -7.28 21.94 131.52
N MET A 959 -6.52 21.94 132.64
CA MET A 959 -6.05 23.13 133.35
C MET A 959 -4.65 22.95 133.96
N HIS A 960 -3.85 24.02 133.97
CA HIS A 960 -2.52 24.10 134.61
C HIS A 960 -2.32 25.46 135.29
N THR A 961 -1.68 25.55 136.46
CA THR A 961 -1.59 26.78 137.26
C THR A 961 -0.17 27.09 137.79
N THR A 962 0.13 28.33 138.17
CA THR A 962 1.44 28.75 138.74
C THR A 962 1.36 30.05 139.58
N ALA A 963 1.51 29.91 140.91
CA ALA A 963 1.43 30.98 141.90
C ALA A 963 2.79 31.64 142.27
N THR A 964 2.82 32.96 142.42
CA THR A 964 4.03 33.75 142.78
C THR A 964 3.72 35.00 143.62
N ASP A 965 4.72 35.56 144.29
CA ASP A 965 4.66 36.89 144.91
C ASP A 965 4.49 38.00 143.86
N LYS A 966 3.49 38.87 144.05
CA LYS A 966 3.23 40.01 143.15
C LYS A 966 4.35 41.06 143.15
N ALA A 967 5.07 41.22 144.25
CA ALA A 967 6.08 42.29 144.37
C ALA A 967 7.42 41.93 143.71
N THR A 968 7.79 40.65 143.69
CA THR A 968 9.09 40.16 143.20
C THR A 968 9.03 39.14 142.07
N GLY A 969 7.84 38.59 141.75
CA GLY A 969 7.66 37.51 140.78
C GLY A 969 8.27 36.17 141.23
N LYS A 970 8.60 36.01 142.52
CA LYS A 970 9.29 34.83 143.05
C LYS A 970 8.36 33.98 143.90
N LYS A 971 8.73 32.71 144.08
CA LYS A 971 8.07 31.79 145.03
C LYS A 971 8.47 32.04 146.49
N THR A 972 8.84 33.27 146.83
CA THR A 972 9.23 33.66 148.19
C THR A 972 8.77 35.07 148.51
N ILE A 973 8.04 35.23 149.62
CA ILE A 973 7.47 36.50 150.10
C ILE A 973 8.20 36.94 151.36
N GLU A 974 8.41 38.24 151.57
CA GLU A 974 8.80 38.77 152.89
C GLU A 974 7.57 38.98 153.79
N ALA A 975 7.62 38.54 155.05
CA ALA A 975 6.50 38.69 155.97
C ALA A 975 6.10 40.18 156.19
N GLY A 976 4.84 40.52 155.92
CA GLY A 976 4.36 41.90 155.93
C GLY A 976 2.84 42.03 156.07
N LYS A 977 2.38 43.26 156.34
CA LYS A 977 0.97 43.56 156.64
C LYS A 977 0.02 43.45 155.45
N ASP A 978 0.54 43.71 154.26
CA ASP A 978 -0.19 43.64 152.99
C ASP A 978 0.72 42.89 152.01
N VAL A 979 0.32 41.68 151.66
CA VAL A 979 1.02 40.74 150.77
C VAL A 979 0.04 40.28 149.71
N THR A 980 0.50 40.14 148.46
CA THR A 980 -0.33 39.62 147.37
C THR A 980 0.35 38.45 146.67
N ILE A 981 -0.32 37.29 146.63
CA ILE A 981 0.00 36.20 145.71
C ILE A 981 -0.77 36.45 144.39
N VAL A 982 -0.15 36.14 143.26
CA VAL A 982 -0.80 36.06 141.93
C VAL A 982 -0.57 34.67 141.37
N ASP A 983 -1.65 34.02 140.97
CA ASP A 983 -1.67 32.76 140.23
C ASP A 983 -1.99 32.99 138.75
N THR A 984 -1.44 32.15 137.89
CA THR A 984 -1.60 32.17 136.43
C THR A 984 -2.10 30.83 135.94
N VAL A 985 -3.30 30.80 135.35
CA VAL A 985 -4.04 29.61 134.94
C VAL A 985 -4.09 29.50 133.43
N THR A 986 -3.56 28.41 132.87
CA THR A 986 -3.68 28.04 131.45
C THR A 986 -4.75 26.95 131.28
N LEU A 987 -5.56 27.07 130.22
CA LEU A 987 -6.71 26.22 129.91
C LEU A 987 -6.67 25.71 128.47
N ASP A 988 -7.18 24.50 128.24
CA ASP A 988 -7.21 23.82 126.93
C ASP A 988 -8.51 23.01 126.77
N GLY A 989 -9.01 22.86 125.55
CA GLY A 989 -10.26 22.14 125.21
C GLY A 989 -11.56 22.98 125.23
N LEU A 990 -11.50 24.26 125.61
CA LEU A 990 -12.65 25.17 125.77
C LEU A 990 -13.51 25.29 124.49
N GLU A 991 -14.78 25.69 124.62
CA GLU A 991 -15.62 26.03 123.47
C GLU A 991 -15.67 27.54 123.19
N LYS A 992 -15.34 27.92 121.95
CA LYS A 992 -15.21 29.31 121.51
C LYS A 992 -16.58 30.01 121.51
N GLY A 993 -16.75 30.96 122.41
CA GLY A 993 -18.00 31.70 122.65
C GLY A 993 -18.69 31.39 123.98
N VAL A 994 -18.27 30.31 124.67
CA VAL A 994 -18.86 29.85 125.95
C VAL A 994 -18.31 30.65 127.14
N LYS A 995 -19.11 30.79 128.21
CA LYS A 995 -18.74 31.56 129.41
C LYS A 995 -18.26 30.64 130.53
N TYR A 996 -17.16 31.03 131.17
CA TYR A 996 -16.57 30.27 132.27
C TYR A 996 -16.26 31.15 133.48
N GLN A 997 -16.29 30.57 134.68
CA GLN A 997 -15.91 31.18 135.95
C GLN A 997 -14.82 30.36 136.63
N LEU A 998 -13.71 31.01 136.97
CA LEU A 998 -12.58 30.49 137.74
C LEU A 998 -12.67 31.00 139.18
N LYS A 999 -12.55 30.11 140.16
CA LYS A 999 -12.46 30.44 141.59
C LYS A 999 -11.14 29.91 142.15
N GLY A 1000 -10.55 30.58 143.13
CA GLY A 1000 -9.35 30.07 143.80
C GLY A 1000 -9.13 30.61 145.21
N TRP A 1001 -8.23 29.95 145.96
CA TRP A 1001 -7.95 30.26 147.36
C TRP A 1001 -6.58 29.75 147.84
N GLU A 1002 -6.08 30.32 148.94
CA GLU A 1002 -4.81 29.94 149.56
C GLU A 1002 -4.96 28.86 150.64
N MET A 1003 -4.01 27.93 150.69
CA MET A 1003 -3.89 26.84 151.65
C MET A 1003 -2.56 26.91 152.42
N VAL A 1004 -2.58 26.67 153.74
CA VAL A 1004 -1.37 26.53 154.56
C VAL A 1004 -0.84 25.09 154.44
N LYS A 1005 0.27 24.95 153.73
CA LYS A 1005 0.82 23.65 153.30
C LYS A 1005 1.18 22.70 154.44
N SER A 1006 1.72 23.24 155.54
CA SER A 1006 2.14 22.47 156.72
C SER A 1006 0.96 21.87 157.49
N GLU A 1007 -0.24 22.41 157.31
CA GLU A 1007 -1.46 22.00 158.01
C GLU A 1007 -2.50 21.34 157.09
N ASN A 1008 -2.33 21.45 155.77
CA ASN A 1008 -3.34 21.09 154.76
C ASN A 1008 -4.72 21.71 155.10
N ALA A 1009 -4.69 22.96 155.56
CA ALA A 1009 -5.84 23.73 156.00
C ALA A 1009 -5.92 25.05 155.20
N GLU A 1010 -7.11 25.59 155.06
CA GLU A 1010 -7.33 26.85 154.34
C GLU A 1010 -6.66 28.02 155.06
N LEU A 1011 -6.08 28.97 154.33
CA LEU A 1011 -5.51 30.16 154.94
C LEU A 1011 -6.62 31.10 155.42
N ILE A 1012 -6.85 31.10 156.73
CA ILE A 1012 -7.80 32.01 157.39
C ILE A 1012 -7.05 33.22 157.95
N VAL A 1013 -7.35 34.42 157.44
CA VAL A 1013 -6.83 35.70 157.93
C VAL A 1013 -8.01 36.58 158.37
N ASN A 1014 -7.90 37.18 159.56
CA ASN A 1014 -8.98 37.98 160.17
C ASN A 1014 -10.36 37.26 160.24
N GLY A 1015 -10.36 35.92 160.37
CA GLY A 1015 -11.58 35.11 160.44
C GLY A 1015 -12.29 34.87 159.10
N LYS A 1016 -11.64 35.20 157.97
CA LYS A 1016 -12.10 34.83 156.61
C LYS A 1016 -11.03 34.05 155.87
N ARG A 1017 -11.49 33.19 154.96
CA ARG A 1017 -10.65 32.53 153.95
C ARG A 1017 -10.00 33.56 153.03
N VAL A 1018 -8.77 33.29 152.60
CA VAL A 1018 -8.09 34.05 151.55
C VAL A 1018 -8.47 33.44 150.20
N GLU A 1019 -9.43 34.06 149.51
CA GLU A 1019 -10.01 33.57 148.24
C GLU A 1019 -10.40 34.70 147.28
N ASN A 1020 -10.62 34.37 146.01
CA ASN A 1020 -11.04 35.30 144.95
C ASN A 1020 -11.71 34.53 143.78
N GLU A 1021 -12.38 35.24 142.86
CA GLU A 1021 -12.99 34.66 141.66
C GLU A 1021 -12.93 35.60 140.42
N LEU A 1022 -13.00 35.01 139.22
CA LEU A 1022 -12.90 35.67 137.92
C LEU A 1022 -13.84 35.01 136.91
N THR A 1023 -14.55 35.80 136.09
CA THR A 1023 -15.46 35.29 135.05
C THR A 1023 -15.08 35.85 133.68
N PHE A 1024 -15.07 35.01 132.64
CA PHE A 1024 -14.67 35.37 131.28
C PHE A 1024 -15.48 34.62 130.20
N THR A 1025 -15.22 34.93 128.93
CA THR A 1025 -15.78 34.22 127.77
C THR A 1025 -14.62 33.67 126.95
N ALA A 1026 -14.68 32.41 126.54
CA ALA A 1026 -13.62 31.77 125.76
C ALA A 1026 -13.57 32.34 124.34
N THR A 1027 -12.51 33.11 124.03
CA THR A 1027 -12.27 33.61 122.67
C THR A 1027 -11.53 32.62 121.79
N ASP A 1028 -10.98 31.55 122.36
CA ASP A 1028 -10.34 30.44 121.65
C ASP A 1028 -10.46 29.13 122.47
N THR A 1029 -10.04 28.00 121.91
CA THR A 1029 -10.10 26.70 122.62
C THR A 1029 -9.01 26.56 123.69
N LYS A 1030 -7.96 27.41 123.63
CA LYS A 1030 -6.88 27.50 124.62
C LYS A 1030 -6.69 28.94 125.07
N MET A 1031 -6.55 29.19 126.38
CA MET A 1031 -6.39 30.54 126.94
C MET A 1031 -5.55 30.56 128.23
N GLU A 1032 -5.09 31.74 128.62
CA GLU A 1032 -4.39 32.00 129.90
C GLU A 1032 -5.07 33.17 130.64
N VAL A 1033 -5.24 33.06 131.96
CA VAL A 1033 -5.85 34.07 132.84
C VAL A 1033 -5.07 34.19 134.17
N GLN A 1034 -5.22 35.30 134.89
CA GLN A 1034 -4.55 35.51 136.19
C GLN A 1034 -5.54 35.91 137.29
N ILE A 1035 -5.28 35.42 138.50
CA ILE A 1035 -6.09 35.67 139.71
C ILE A 1035 -5.16 36.04 140.88
N ALA A 1036 -5.63 36.86 141.83
CA ALA A 1036 -4.76 37.45 142.85
C ALA A 1036 -5.40 37.51 144.24
N PHE A 1037 -4.62 37.19 145.27
CA PHE A 1037 -5.07 37.04 146.65
C PHE A 1037 -4.26 37.95 147.56
N THR A 1038 -4.91 38.91 148.23
CA THR A 1038 -4.22 39.90 149.08
C THR A 1038 -4.63 39.78 150.54
N PHE A 1039 -3.64 39.65 151.43
CA PHE A 1039 -3.85 39.34 152.85
C PHE A 1039 -2.67 39.80 153.72
N ASN A 1040 -2.84 39.73 155.04
CA ASN A 1040 -1.78 40.01 156.00
C ASN A 1040 -0.98 38.74 156.29
N ALA A 1041 0.32 38.76 156.00
CA ALA A 1041 1.25 37.65 156.18
C ALA A 1041 2.26 37.87 157.33
N SER A 1042 2.06 38.90 158.17
CA SER A 1042 3.02 39.29 159.21
C SER A 1042 3.32 38.17 160.23
N GLU A 1043 2.35 37.28 160.47
CA GLU A 1043 2.45 36.15 161.41
C GLU A 1043 2.72 34.82 160.71
N LEU A 1044 2.91 34.82 159.38
CA LEU A 1044 3.08 33.62 158.56
C LEU A 1044 4.56 33.32 158.21
N ALA A 1045 5.52 34.00 158.84
CA ALA A 1045 6.94 33.78 158.60
C ALA A 1045 7.33 32.29 158.79
N GLY A 1046 8.01 31.72 157.79
CA GLY A 1046 8.38 30.30 157.76
C GLY A 1046 7.28 29.34 157.27
N LYS A 1047 6.07 29.82 156.95
CA LYS A 1047 5.02 29.00 156.32
C LYS A 1047 5.23 28.89 154.81
N GLU A 1048 4.77 27.77 154.27
CA GLU A 1048 4.51 27.61 152.84
C GLU A 1048 3.00 27.71 152.59
N LEU A 1049 2.62 28.49 151.59
CA LEU A 1049 1.26 28.66 151.09
C LEU A 1049 1.13 28.03 149.70
N VAL A 1050 -0.08 27.59 149.33
CA VAL A 1050 -0.37 26.92 148.06
C VAL A 1050 -1.76 27.35 147.58
N THR A 1051 -1.84 27.90 146.37
CA THR A 1051 -3.12 28.25 145.75
C THR A 1051 -3.81 27.01 145.16
N PHE A 1052 -5.15 26.93 145.30
CA PHE A 1052 -6.04 25.91 144.72
C PHE A 1052 -7.09 26.58 143.81
N GLU A 1053 -7.52 25.90 142.74
CA GLU A 1053 -8.39 26.47 141.69
C GLU A 1053 -9.55 25.53 141.23
N GLU A 1054 -10.69 26.11 140.83
CA GLU A 1054 -11.83 25.42 140.17
C GLU A 1054 -12.40 26.24 138.99
N LEU A 1055 -12.70 25.58 137.88
CA LEU A 1055 -13.32 26.19 136.68
C LEU A 1055 -14.72 25.61 136.42
N TYR A 1056 -15.69 26.50 136.18
CA TYR A 1056 -17.07 26.18 135.87
C TYR A 1056 -17.48 26.76 134.51
N ASP A 1057 -18.29 26.04 133.73
CA ASP A 1057 -19.14 26.63 132.70
C ASP A 1057 -20.33 27.32 133.37
N VAL A 1058 -20.57 28.58 133.00
CA VAL A 1058 -21.61 29.43 133.58
C VAL A 1058 -22.56 30.00 132.51
N THR A 1059 -22.68 29.30 131.38
CA THR A 1059 -23.59 29.65 130.29
C THR A 1059 -25.05 29.56 130.73
N ASN A 1060 -25.37 28.63 131.65
CA ASN A 1060 -26.52 28.75 132.55
C ASN A 1060 -26.03 29.21 133.93
N PRO A 1061 -26.26 30.47 134.35
CA PRO A 1061 -25.73 31.00 135.61
C PRO A 1061 -26.46 30.47 136.86
N ASP A 1062 -27.67 29.92 136.72
CA ASP A 1062 -28.43 29.37 137.85
C ASP A 1062 -27.99 27.95 138.23
N GLU A 1063 -27.39 27.20 137.30
CA GLU A 1063 -26.79 25.87 137.51
C GLU A 1063 -25.39 25.78 136.87
N PRO A 1064 -24.35 26.36 137.49
CA PRO A 1064 -22.99 26.35 136.96
C PRO A 1064 -22.33 24.96 137.05
N ILE A 1065 -21.88 24.43 135.92
CA ILE A 1065 -21.32 23.07 135.81
C ILE A 1065 -19.80 23.12 135.98
N LYS A 1066 -19.23 22.34 136.91
CA LYS A 1066 -17.77 22.27 137.06
C LYS A 1066 -17.14 21.47 135.92
N VAL A 1067 -16.16 22.05 135.24
CA VAL A 1067 -15.49 21.47 134.06
C VAL A 1067 -13.99 21.17 134.28
N ALA A 1068 -13.32 21.81 135.25
CA ALA A 1068 -11.95 21.47 135.66
C ALA A 1068 -11.66 21.89 137.12
N GLU A 1069 -10.64 21.32 137.75
CA GLU A 1069 -10.08 21.77 139.05
C GLU A 1069 -8.59 21.42 139.18
N HIS A 1070 -7.84 22.19 139.98
CA HIS A 1070 -6.46 21.91 140.37
C HIS A 1070 -6.27 22.14 141.86
N LYS A 1071 -5.92 21.08 142.61
CA LYS A 1071 -5.98 21.05 144.08
C LYS A 1071 -4.90 20.16 144.72
N ASP A 1072 -3.64 20.26 144.25
CA ASP A 1072 -2.52 19.53 144.86
C ASP A 1072 -1.73 20.40 145.85
N ILE A 1073 -1.88 20.12 147.15
CA ILE A 1073 -1.13 20.77 148.25
C ILE A 1073 0.40 20.56 148.15
N LYS A 1074 0.86 19.60 147.34
CA LYS A 1074 2.30 19.33 147.14
C LYS A 1074 2.87 20.08 145.95
N ASP A 1075 2.05 20.72 145.13
CA ASP A 1075 2.49 21.31 143.88
C ASP A 1075 3.49 22.44 144.12
N LYS A 1076 4.66 22.33 143.49
CA LYS A 1076 5.70 23.34 143.51
C LYS A 1076 5.36 24.50 142.57
N GLY A 1077 4.52 24.26 141.56
CA GLY A 1077 3.86 25.25 140.72
C GLY A 1077 2.98 26.20 141.55
N GLN A 1078 2.25 25.68 142.54
CA GLN A 1078 1.43 26.51 143.45
C GLN A 1078 2.10 26.91 144.78
N THR A 1079 3.19 26.27 145.21
CA THR A 1079 3.85 26.64 146.48
C THR A 1079 4.55 28.01 146.46
N VAL A 1080 4.35 28.82 147.50
CA VAL A 1080 5.08 30.07 147.80
C VAL A 1080 5.51 30.10 149.29
N THR A 1081 6.77 30.42 149.60
CA THR A 1081 7.32 30.38 150.98
C THR A 1081 7.47 31.79 151.60
N VAL A 1082 6.99 32.01 152.82
CA VAL A 1082 7.14 33.31 153.53
C VAL A 1082 8.43 33.34 154.36
N LYS A 1083 9.19 34.46 154.32
CA LYS A 1083 10.54 34.61 154.90
C LYS A 1083 10.73 35.85 155.79
N GLU A 1084 11.78 35.77 156.61
CA GLU A 1084 12.40 36.89 157.34
C GLU A 1084 13.44 37.65 156.46
N LYS A 1085 13.96 38.80 156.93
CA LYS A 1085 14.48 39.89 156.07
C LYS A 1085 15.97 40.30 156.31
N PRO A 1086 16.90 40.11 155.35
CA PRO A 1086 18.31 40.57 155.36
C PRO A 1086 18.76 41.38 154.09
N GLU A 1087 20.05 41.76 153.95
CA GLU A 1087 20.55 42.79 152.99
C GLU A 1087 21.72 42.33 152.02
N SER A 1088 21.61 42.34 150.66
CA SER A 1088 22.72 42.45 149.62
C SER A 1088 22.34 42.30 148.10
N PRO A 1089 23.19 42.69 147.08
CA PRO A 1089 22.87 42.74 145.61
C PRO A 1089 23.93 42.17 144.56
N ALA A 1090 23.72 42.42 143.22
CA ALA A 1090 24.64 42.42 142.02
C ALA A 1090 24.75 41.15 141.07
N THR A 1091 25.19 41.13 139.77
CA THR A 1091 25.22 42.04 138.54
C THR A 1091 25.72 41.24 137.27
N SER A 1092 25.70 41.82 136.02
CA SER A 1092 26.42 41.46 134.74
C SER A 1092 25.82 40.42 133.74
N GLU A 1093 26.14 40.27 132.41
CA GLU A 1093 26.52 41.08 131.18
C GLU A 1093 26.80 40.11 129.96
N GLU A 1094 26.71 40.36 128.63
CA GLU A 1094 25.93 41.31 127.77
C GLU A 1094 25.59 40.84 126.28
N PRO A 1095 26.49 40.72 125.24
CA PRO A 1095 26.15 41.04 123.81
C PRO A 1095 26.58 40.02 122.68
N SER A 1096 26.32 40.12 121.34
CA SER A 1096 25.24 40.66 120.43
C SER A 1096 25.52 40.33 118.90
N THR A 1097 24.52 40.26 117.96
CA THR A 1097 24.73 39.78 116.53
C THR A 1097 23.72 40.31 115.42
N PRO A 1098 24.09 40.47 114.10
CA PRO A 1098 23.24 40.99 112.95
C PRO A 1098 23.05 40.00 111.71
N THR A 1099 22.27 40.16 110.59
CA THR A 1099 21.11 41.00 110.07
C THR A 1099 20.26 40.35 108.88
N ARG A 1100 20.05 40.96 107.66
CA ARG A 1100 18.98 40.66 106.61
C ARG A 1100 19.23 41.40 105.24
N THR A 1101 18.52 41.40 104.06
CA THR A 1101 17.18 40.98 103.45
C THR A 1101 17.36 40.27 102.06
N GLY A 1102 16.57 40.24 100.94
CA GLY A 1102 15.26 40.76 100.35
C GLY A 1102 15.27 40.64 98.76
N ASN A 1103 14.28 40.81 97.83
CA ASN A 1103 12.80 41.03 97.66
C ASN A 1103 12.33 40.75 96.15
N SER A 1104 11.06 41.00 95.70
CA SER A 1104 10.43 40.53 94.38
C SER A 1104 9.58 41.57 93.56
N PRO A 1105 9.06 41.28 92.30
CA PRO A 1105 7.59 41.17 92.00
C PRO A 1105 7.14 40.30 90.75
N LYS A 1106 5.88 40.46 90.23
CA LYS A 1106 5.10 39.58 89.28
C LYS A 1106 4.85 40.08 87.82
N THR A 1107 4.54 39.14 86.90
CA THR A 1107 3.57 39.20 85.74
C THR A 1107 2.80 37.85 85.66
N GLY A 1108 1.89 37.47 84.73
CA GLY A 1108 1.21 38.11 83.57
C GLY A 1108 1.70 37.66 82.17
N ASP A 1109 0.88 37.39 81.13
CA ASP A 1109 -0.61 37.21 81.03
C ASP A 1109 -1.10 36.69 79.62
N ASN A 1110 -2.43 36.49 79.40
CA ASN A 1110 -3.20 36.22 78.14
C ASN A 1110 -3.05 34.88 77.36
N THR A 1111 -4.02 34.33 76.59
CA THR A 1111 -5.52 34.16 76.59
C THR A 1111 -5.87 33.07 75.50
N PRO A 1112 -7.09 32.47 75.41
CA PRO A 1112 -7.19 31.01 75.16
C PRO A 1112 -8.20 30.53 74.08
N PHE A 1113 -8.32 29.18 73.98
CA PHE A 1113 -9.50 28.34 73.69
C PHE A 1113 -10.52 28.67 72.57
N ALA A 1114 -10.99 27.57 71.95
CA ALA A 1114 -12.16 27.43 71.08
C ALA A 1114 -12.04 28.03 69.65
N ALA A 1115 -12.77 27.55 68.64
CA ALA A 1115 -13.85 26.57 68.65
C ALA A 1115 -13.91 25.71 67.37
N LEU A 1116 -14.68 24.61 67.44
CA LEU A 1116 -15.37 23.90 66.34
C LEU A 1116 -14.49 23.38 65.17
N PHE A 1117 -14.20 22.07 65.12
CA PHE A 1117 -15.07 21.00 64.60
C PHE A 1117 -15.52 21.14 63.13
N ALA A 1118 -15.07 20.17 62.33
CA ALA A 1118 -15.81 19.38 61.34
C ALA A 1118 -16.93 20.04 60.49
N MET A 1119 -16.87 19.81 59.17
CA MET A 1119 -17.52 18.64 58.55
C MET A 1119 -17.16 18.48 57.05
N MET A 1120 -17.13 17.22 56.59
CA MET A 1120 -17.45 16.67 55.24
C MET A 1120 -17.12 17.46 53.94
N GLY A 1121 -16.70 16.82 52.83
CA GLY A 1121 -16.45 15.40 52.57
C GLY A 1121 -16.34 15.10 51.05
N ILE A 1122 -15.96 13.86 50.71
CA ILE A 1122 -16.67 12.92 49.80
C ILE A 1122 -17.44 13.58 48.62
N SER A 1123 -17.28 13.26 47.33
CA SER A 1123 -16.41 12.34 46.53
C SER A 1123 -16.54 12.77 45.03
N ALA A 1124 -16.34 12.02 43.93
CA ALA A 1124 -16.02 10.62 43.61
C ALA A 1124 -15.54 10.47 42.14
N ALA A 1125 -14.96 9.31 41.79
CA ALA A 1125 -14.81 8.76 40.42
C ALA A 1125 -13.95 9.55 39.39
N GLY A 1126 -13.47 8.94 38.28
CA GLY A 1126 -13.42 7.50 37.94
C GLY A 1126 -13.51 7.21 36.43
N LEU A 1127 -12.82 6.14 36.00
CA LEU A 1127 -12.87 5.49 34.67
C LEU A 1127 -12.28 6.27 33.45
N ILE A 1128 -12.06 5.51 32.36
CA ILE A 1128 -11.59 5.94 31.02
C ILE A 1128 -10.18 6.58 31.06
N PHE A 1129 -9.04 5.86 31.02
CA PHE A 1129 -8.64 4.63 30.32
C PHE A 1129 -9.00 4.54 28.83
N ALA A 1130 -8.04 4.12 27.99
CA ALA A 1130 -8.20 3.79 26.56
C ALA A 1130 -8.86 4.88 25.67
N GLY A 1131 -8.31 6.11 25.66
CA GLY A 1131 -8.81 7.24 24.85
C GLY A 1131 -8.25 7.35 23.41
N TYR A 1132 -6.96 7.67 23.23
CA TYR A 1132 -6.42 7.97 21.88
C TYR A 1132 -4.88 7.78 21.71
N LYS A 1133 -4.39 6.53 21.61
CA LYS A 1133 -3.01 6.26 21.11
C LYS A 1133 -2.94 5.19 19.99
N ARG A 1134 -3.90 5.22 19.06
CA ARG A 1134 -3.74 4.64 17.72
C ARG A 1134 -4.84 5.18 16.78
N PHE A 1135 -4.48 6.01 15.80
CA PHE A 1135 -4.81 5.78 14.39
C PHE A 1135 -4.16 6.82 13.45
N ARG A 1136 -3.80 6.37 12.24
CA ARG A 1136 -3.51 7.13 10.99
C ARG A 1136 -2.27 8.04 10.84
N LYS A 1137 -1.29 7.42 10.16
CA LYS A 1137 -0.79 7.76 8.80
C LYS A 1137 0.47 8.63 8.60
N VAL A 1138 1.56 7.89 8.45
CA VAL A 1138 2.65 8.05 7.46
C VAL A 1138 2.22 8.63 6.10
N LYS A 1139 2.95 9.67 5.65
CA LYS A 1139 3.52 9.94 4.29
C LYS A 1139 4.03 11.40 4.28
N LYS A 1140 5.05 11.83 3.51
CA LYS A 1140 5.80 11.24 2.37
C LYS A 1140 7.18 11.94 2.27
N VAL A 1141 8.03 11.52 1.31
CA VAL A 1141 9.34 12.11 0.94
C VAL A 1141 10.45 11.77 1.97
N LYS A 1142 11.67 11.37 1.57
CA LYS A 1142 12.29 11.40 0.23
C LYS A 1142 12.65 10.00 -0.27
#